data_AF-A0A2P5YP78-F1
#
_entry.id   AF-A0A2P5YP78-F1
#
_cell.length_a   1.000
_cell.length_b   1.000
_cell.length_c   1.000
_cell.angle_alpha   90.00
_cell.angle_beta   90.00
_cell.angle_gamma   90.00
#
_symmetry.space_group_name_H-M   'P 1'
#
loop_
_entity.id
_entity.type
_entity.pdbx_description
1 polymer ?
#
loop_
_entity_poly.entity_id
_entity_poly.type
_entity_poly.pdbx_seq_one_letter_code
_entity_poly.pdbx_strand_id
1 'polypeptide(L)'
;MRLSNSTLSLVSLMVFFLLLRPGFTAQKSYVIYLGEHLRGLGSAWVNVDAVTETHYEFLGSFLGSREDARQAIFYSYTRHINGFAANLADEVASEIARHPEVVSVFMNKGRKLHTTRSWEFLGLEQNGVVPSNSIWNKARYGEDTIIGNLDTGVWPESKSFSDDGYGPIPSKWKGICQNDIDTRFHCNRKLIGARYFNKGYAAIVGSKFNSSFNTPRDNDGHGTHTLSTAGGNLVAKASAFGFGKGTAKGGSPRARVVTYKVCWPPVGGEECFDADILAAFDMAIHDGVDVLSVSLGGEPIDFFNDSIAIGSFHAIKHGIVVVCSAGNSGPADGTVVNIAPWQITVGASTMDREFPSIVVLGNDMHYKGQSLSTKVLPHQKFFPLISAADAKVANASVKTALFCQAGAIDPKKATGKVLVCLRGLNGGVEKGQQAALAGAVGMILANGIFTDNEILVEAHVLPASNINYTDGLTVFTYINSTKNPTAYITPVTTQIGKKPAPVMAAFSSKGPNTITPEILKPDITAPGVSVIAAYTEAEGPTNEDFDKRRVQFNSLSGTSMSCPHVSGIVGLLKTLYPNWSPAAIKSAIMTSATTLDNLNEPILNASNIKAGPFSYGAGHVQPNLAMDPGLVYDLTPTDYLNFLCALGYNETLISLFSKNTYKCPNPINLANLNYPSITIPNLGGSITVTRTVKNVGSPGTYRAKVMRPMGISIYVKPRKLKFEKAGEEKTFSVTLKVKNAQAIKEYVFGELIWSDNVHYVRSPIVVKAV
;
A
#
# COMPACT_ATOMS: atom_id res chain seq x y z
N MET A 1 24.51 81.99 -28.59
CA MET A 1 25.37 80.81 -28.87
C MET A 1 24.52 79.83 -29.66
N ARG A 2 24.73 79.67 -30.96
CA ARG A 2 25.65 78.64 -31.47
C ARG A 2 25.54 77.34 -30.67
N LEU A 3 24.47 76.60 -30.91
CA LEU A 3 24.49 75.26 -31.52
C LEU A 3 23.04 74.94 -31.93
N SER A 4 22.88 74.32 -33.10
CA SER A 4 21.60 74.03 -33.74
C SER A 4 20.76 73.04 -32.90
N ASN A 5 19.50 73.39 -32.61
CA ASN A 5 18.57 72.50 -31.88
C ASN A 5 18.30 71.19 -32.63
N SER A 6 18.52 71.14 -33.95
CA SER A 6 18.39 69.92 -34.75
C SER A 6 19.51 68.91 -34.44
N THR A 7 20.70 69.39 -34.07
CA THR A 7 21.86 68.52 -33.80
C THR A 7 21.87 67.91 -32.39
N LEU A 8 21.32 68.60 -31.38
CA LEU A 8 21.21 68.03 -30.02
C LEU A 8 20.14 66.92 -29.95
N SER A 9 19.08 67.04 -30.76
CA SER A 9 18.06 66.00 -30.88
C SER A 9 18.61 64.73 -31.55
N LEU A 10 19.50 64.87 -32.54
CA LEU A 10 20.13 63.73 -33.22
C LEU A 10 21.05 62.91 -32.29
N VAL A 11 21.81 63.58 -31.42
CA VAL A 11 22.73 62.90 -30.49
C VAL A 11 21.95 62.17 -29.38
N SER A 12 20.85 62.75 -28.92
CA SER A 12 19.94 62.08 -27.97
C SER A 12 19.24 60.86 -28.60
N LEU A 13 18.98 60.89 -29.91
CA LEU A 13 18.43 59.73 -30.65
C LEU A 13 19.48 58.62 -30.79
N MET A 14 20.75 58.95 -31.06
CA MET A 14 21.83 57.98 -31.22
C MET A 14 22.19 57.23 -29.92
N VAL A 15 22.11 57.90 -28.76
CA VAL A 15 22.33 57.26 -27.45
C VAL A 15 21.16 56.32 -27.09
N PHE A 16 19.96 56.59 -27.59
CA PHE A 16 18.82 55.68 -27.46
C PHE A 16 19.01 54.36 -28.25
N PHE A 17 19.71 54.42 -29.40
CA PHE A 17 20.01 53.23 -30.22
C PHE A 17 21.13 52.33 -29.68
N LEU A 18 22.07 52.86 -28.89
CA LEU A 18 23.16 52.07 -28.28
C LEU A 18 22.74 51.31 -27.01
N LEU A 19 21.59 51.66 -26.41
CA LEU A 19 20.98 50.93 -25.29
C LEU A 19 19.94 49.89 -25.74
N LEU A 20 19.58 49.87 -27.03
CA LEU A 20 18.84 48.79 -27.66
C LEU A 20 19.82 47.66 -28.01
N ARG A 21 20.24 46.87 -27.00
CA ARG A 21 20.84 45.56 -27.30
C ARG A 21 19.78 44.74 -28.04
N PRO A 22 20.05 44.27 -29.27
CA PRO A 22 19.19 43.27 -29.89
C PRO A 22 19.21 42.07 -28.96
N GLY A 23 18.06 41.76 -28.36
CA GLY A 23 17.93 40.50 -27.64
C GLY A 23 18.26 39.41 -28.65
N PHE A 24 19.39 38.73 -28.51
CA PHE A 24 19.52 37.41 -29.08
C PHE A 24 18.32 36.65 -28.56
N THR A 25 17.33 36.41 -29.42
CA THR A 25 16.18 35.61 -29.04
C THR A 25 16.75 34.28 -28.57
N ALA A 26 16.58 33.97 -27.29
CA ALA A 26 17.12 32.75 -26.72
C ALA A 26 16.54 31.59 -27.54
N GLN A 27 17.39 30.89 -28.30
CA GLN A 27 16.95 29.73 -29.04
C GLN A 27 16.45 28.69 -28.04
N LYS A 28 15.21 28.22 -28.23
CA LYS A 28 14.62 27.16 -27.42
C LYS A 28 14.54 25.91 -28.27
N SER A 29 14.57 24.77 -27.61
CA SER A 29 14.43 23.48 -28.27
C SER A 29 12.96 23.26 -28.62
N TYR A 30 12.67 23.11 -29.90
CA TYR A 30 11.34 22.87 -30.46
C TYR A 30 11.29 21.53 -31.19
N VAL A 31 10.13 20.90 -31.19
CA VAL A 31 9.78 19.76 -32.04
C VAL A 31 8.82 20.26 -33.12
N ILE A 32 9.16 19.97 -34.37
CA ILE A 32 8.42 20.31 -35.58
C ILE A 32 7.94 18.99 -36.15
N TYR A 33 6.63 18.77 -36.12
CA TYR A 33 5.99 17.53 -36.53
C TYR A 33 5.25 17.75 -37.85
N LEU A 34 5.57 16.94 -38.85
CA LEU A 34 5.09 17.02 -40.23
C LEU A 34 4.13 15.86 -40.58
N GLY A 35 3.82 14.97 -39.63
CA GLY A 35 2.91 13.84 -39.84
C GLY A 35 3.62 12.50 -40.01
N GLU A 36 3.06 11.58 -40.79
CA GLU A 36 3.65 10.26 -41.10
C GLU A 36 4.22 10.25 -42.52
N HIS A 37 5.28 9.46 -42.75
CA HIS A 37 5.86 9.27 -44.08
C HIS A 37 4.87 8.50 -44.97
N LEU A 38 4.55 9.02 -46.15
CA LEU A 38 3.71 8.34 -47.14
C LEU A 38 4.38 7.04 -47.59
N ARG A 39 3.88 5.88 -47.14
CA ARG A 39 4.31 4.56 -47.62
C ARG A 39 3.48 4.10 -48.80
N GLY A 40 4.10 3.93 -49.96
CA GLY A 40 3.64 3.02 -51.02
C GLY A 40 4.35 1.65 -50.90
N LEU A 41 3.66 0.54 -51.18
CA LEU A 41 4.18 -0.84 -51.14
C LEU A 41 5.51 -1.03 -51.91
N GLY A 42 6.44 -1.87 -51.40
CA GLY A 42 7.41 -2.54 -52.28
C GLY A 42 8.86 -2.82 -51.82
N SER A 43 9.11 -2.96 -50.52
CA SER A 43 10.36 -3.47 -49.90
C SER A 43 11.60 -2.56 -49.78
N ALA A 44 12.06 -2.52 -48.52
CA ALA A 44 13.41 -2.30 -48.02
C ALA A 44 14.00 -0.88 -48.09
N TRP A 45 13.93 -0.20 -46.93
CA TRP A 45 14.64 1.02 -46.50
C TRP A 45 14.19 2.33 -47.17
N VAL A 46 13.36 3.08 -46.42
CA VAL A 46 13.27 4.54 -46.59
C VAL A 46 14.70 5.07 -46.56
N ASN A 47 15.11 5.75 -47.63
CA ASN A 47 16.41 6.37 -47.68
C ASN A 47 16.41 7.51 -46.64
N VAL A 48 16.95 7.18 -45.46
CA VAL A 48 17.01 8.06 -44.29
C VAL A 48 17.71 9.37 -44.62
N ASP A 49 18.71 9.32 -45.52
CA ASP A 49 19.46 10.50 -45.95
C ASP A 49 18.59 11.40 -46.82
N ALA A 50 17.83 10.85 -47.77
CA ALA A 50 16.92 11.65 -48.59
C ALA A 50 15.83 12.36 -47.76
N VAL A 51 15.24 11.69 -46.78
CA VAL A 51 14.26 12.30 -45.87
C VAL A 51 14.91 13.36 -44.97
N THR A 52 16.11 13.10 -44.50
CA THR A 52 16.86 14.07 -43.70
C THR A 52 17.20 15.32 -44.52
N GLU A 53 17.57 15.16 -45.80
CA GLU A 53 17.81 16.30 -46.70
C GLU A 53 16.54 17.11 -46.96
N THR A 54 15.37 16.47 -47.07
CA THR A 54 14.09 17.21 -47.17
C THR A 54 13.77 18.01 -45.90
N HIS A 55 14.17 17.55 -44.71
CA HIS A 55 14.01 18.35 -43.48
C HIS A 55 14.96 19.55 -43.44
N TYR A 56 16.19 19.41 -43.97
CA TYR A 56 17.14 20.51 -44.07
C TYR A 56 16.72 21.55 -45.11
N GLU A 57 16.18 21.12 -46.25
CA GLU A 57 15.60 22.03 -47.25
C GLU A 57 14.36 22.74 -46.69
N PHE A 58 13.49 22.00 -45.99
CA PHE A 58 12.31 22.55 -45.35
C PHE A 58 12.68 23.63 -44.32
N LEU A 59 13.50 23.31 -43.31
CA LEU A 59 13.90 24.32 -42.32
C LEU A 59 14.79 25.41 -42.92
N GLY A 60 15.61 25.08 -43.92
CA GLY A 60 16.46 26.02 -44.65
C GLY A 60 15.66 27.09 -45.38
N SER A 61 14.43 26.80 -45.82
CA SER A 61 13.53 27.80 -46.41
C SER A 61 13.08 28.89 -45.42
N PHE A 62 13.12 28.61 -44.12
CA PHE A 62 12.77 29.57 -43.06
C PHE A 62 14.01 30.24 -42.44
N LEU A 63 15.16 29.56 -42.44
CA LEU A 63 16.42 30.11 -41.92
C LEU A 63 17.24 30.84 -42.99
N GLY A 64 16.88 30.71 -44.27
CA GLY A 64 17.60 31.28 -45.41
C GLY A 64 18.88 30.54 -45.80
N SER A 65 19.25 29.48 -45.06
CA SER A 65 20.46 28.69 -45.26
C SER A 65 20.24 27.24 -44.85
N ARG A 66 20.59 26.32 -45.75
CA ARG A 66 20.56 24.87 -45.49
C ARG A 66 21.58 24.46 -44.43
N GLU A 67 22.72 25.15 -44.38
CA GLU A 67 23.78 24.85 -43.41
C GLU A 67 23.39 25.28 -42.00
N ASP A 68 22.62 26.36 -41.86
CA ASP A 68 22.07 26.79 -40.57
C ASP A 68 20.95 25.86 -40.10
N ALA A 69 20.15 25.33 -41.02
CA ALA A 69 19.16 24.28 -40.72
C ALA A 69 19.83 23.00 -40.22
N ARG A 70 20.95 22.59 -40.83
CA ARG A 70 21.77 21.45 -40.37
C ARG A 70 22.32 21.65 -38.96
N GLN A 71 22.75 22.88 -38.62
CA GLN A 71 23.27 23.19 -37.29
C GLN A 71 22.16 23.31 -36.24
N ALA A 72 20.97 23.80 -36.63
CA ALA A 72 19.84 23.96 -35.73
C ALA A 72 19.12 22.65 -35.42
N ILE A 73 19.00 21.74 -36.40
CA ILE A 73 18.36 20.42 -36.25
C ILE A 73 19.29 19.47 -35.51
N PHE A 74 18.87 19.06 -34.32
CA PHE A 74 19.60 18.09 -33.51
C PHE A 74 18.95 16.69 -33.51
N TYR A 75 17.72 16.54 -34.01
CA TYR A 75 17.13 15.25 -34.36
C TYR A 75 16.26 15.31 -35.61
N SER A 76 16.39 14.30 -36.47
CA SER A 76 15.59 14.12 -37.67
C SER A 76 14.81 12.81 -37.57
N TYR A 77 13.48 12.84 -37.63
CA TYR A 77 12.62 11.67 -37.51
C TYR A 77 12.25 11.17 -38.91
N THR A 78 12.81 10.02 -39.33
CA THR A 78 12.89 9.64 -40.76
C THR A 78 12.20 8.32 -41.11
N ARG A 79 11.55 7.65 -40.14
CA ARG A 79 11.11 6.25 -40.29
C ARG A 79 9.60 6.04 -40.25
N HIS A 80 8.96 6.46 -39.16
CA HIS A 80 7.53 6.28 -38.90
C HIS A 80 6.84 7.59 -38.50
N ILE A 81 7.64 8.61 -38.29
CA ILE A 81 7.27 9.94 -37.84
C ILE A 81 8.05 10.83 -38.78
N ASN A 82 7.38 11.77 -39.44
CA ASN A 82 7.96 12.80 -40.29
C ASN A 82 8.05 14.10 -39.49
N GLY A 83 9.24 14.69 -39.43
CA GLY A 83 9.52 15.87 -38.62
C GLY A 83 10.90 15.85 -37.99
N PHE A 84 11.21 16.88 -37.23
CA PHE A 84 12.55 17.09 -36.65
C PHE A 84 12.48 17.92 -35.38
N ALA A 85 13.55 17.91 -34.60
CA ALA A 85 13.72 18.76 -33.43
C ALA A 85 14.90 19.70 -33.65
N ALA A 86 14.67 20.99 -33.40
CA ALA A 86 15.63 22.05 -33.70
C ALA A 86 15.65 23.14 -32.61
N ASN A 87 16.80 23.79 -32.46
CA ASN A 87 16.92 24.99 -31.62
C ASN A 87 16.55 26.21 -32.45
N LEU A 88 15.42 26.82 -32.13
CA LEU A 88 14.83 27.90 -32.93
C LEU A 88 14.50 29.10 -32.05
N ALA A 89 14.52 30.28 -32.67
CA ALA A 89 13.87 31.45 -32.11
C ALA A 89 12.34 31.28 -32.15
N ASP A 90 11.64 31.91 -31.22
CA ASP A 90 10.18 31.78 -31.10
C ASP A 90 9.45 32.31 -32.34
N GLU A 91 10.01 33.34 -32.99
CA GLU A 91 9.45 33.91 -34.22
C GLU A 91 9.48 32.88 -35.37
N VAL A 92 10.63 32.22 -35.55
CA VAL A 92 10.83 31.17 -36.56
C VAL A 92 9.93 29.96 -36.28
N ALA A 93 9.83 29.53 -35.03
CA ALA A 93 8.92 28.44 -34.65
C ALA A 93 7.45 28.78 -34.93
N SER A 94 7.05 30.04 -34.76
CA SER A 94 5.68 30.52 -35.02
C SER A 94 5.36 30.63 -36.51
N GLU A 95 6.35 30.98 -37.32
CA GLU A 95 6.22 31.05 -38.77
C GLU A 95 6.10 29.65 -39.38
N ILE A 96 6.94 28.71 -38.93
CA ILE A 96 6.87 27.29 -39.31
C ILE A 96 5.50 26.70 -38.91
N ALA A 97 4.95 27.04 -37.75
CA ALA A 97 3.66 26.51 -37.27
C ALA A 97 2.45 26.90 -38.16
N ARG A 98 2.59 27.91 -39.04
CA ARG A 98 1.54 28.34 -39.99
C ARG A 98 1.60 27.62 -41.34
N HIS A 99 2.65 26.83 -41.59
CA HIS A 99 2.85 26.17 -42.87
C HIS A 99 1.85 25.00 -43.06
N PRO A 100 1.23 24.85 -44.24
CA PRO A 100 0.18 23.84 -44.46
C PRO A 100 0.65 22.39 -44.32
N GLU A 101 1.95 22.12 -44.47
CA GLU A 101 2.56 20.80 -44.28
C GLU A 101 3.03 20.51 -42.85
N VAL A 102 2.91 21.49 -41.93
CA VAL A 102 3.31 21.35 -40.53
C VAL A 102 2.10 21.03 -39.68
N VAL A 103 2.13 19.85 -39.04
CA VAL A 103 1.04 19.38 -38.17
C VAL A 103 1.08 20.09 -36.82
N SER A 104 2.27 20.25 -36.24
CA SER A 104 2.43 21.01 -34.99
C SER A 104 3.88 21.41 -34.71
N VAL A 105 4.05 22.54 -34.03
CA VAL A 105 5.34 22.97 -33.47
C VAL A 105 5.17 23.18 -31.97
N PHE A 106 6.00 22.53 -31.16
CA PHE A 106 5.90 22.64 -29.70
C PHE A 106 7.28 22.56 -29.02
N MET A 107 7.40 23.26 -27.89
CA MET A 107 8.64 23.29 -27.13
C MET A 107 8.97 21.92 -26.52
N ASN A 108 10.21 21.48 -26.68
CA ASN A 108 10.76 20.27 -26.07
C ASN A 108 10.76 20.40 -24.54
N LYS A 109 10.10 19.46 -23.84
CA LYS A 109 9.92 19.46 -22.39
C LYS A 109 10.20 18.08 -21.80
N GLY A 110 11.01 18.01 -20.74
CA GLY A 110 11.19 16.78 -19.96
C GLY A 110 9.95 16.36 -19.14
N ARG A 111 9.77 15.04 -18.91
CA ARG A 111 8.71 14.41 -18.08
C ARG A 111 9.27 13.22 -17.27
N LYS A 112 8.68 12.90 -16.11
CA LYS A 112 9.04 11.77 -15.20
C LYS A 112 7.77 11.11 -14.59
N LEU A 113 7.80 9.80 -14.25
CA LEU A 113 6.65 8.98 -13.71
C LEU A 113 7.09 8.07 -12.52
N HIS A 114 6.44 8.08 -11.34
CA HIS A 114 6.88 7.40 -10.08
C HIS A 114 5.71 6.95 -9.19
N THR A 115 5.76 5.95 -8.29
CA THR A 115 4.71 5.89 -7.24
C THR A 115 4.87 7.02 -6.22
N THR A 116 3.97 7.20 -5.24
CA THR A 116 4.25 8.19 -4.19
C THR A 116 5.38 7.72 -3.28
N ARG A 117 5.39 6.44 -2.83
CA ARG A 117 6.56 5.81 -2.18
C ARG A 117 6.53 4.28 -2.03
N SER A 118 5.40 3.68 -1.64
CA SER A 118 5.40 2.32 -1.05
C SER A 118 6.02 1.22 -1.92
N TRP A 119 5.76 1.21 -3.23
CA TRP A 119 6.34 0.21 -4.13
C TRP A 119 7.80 0.45 -4.47
N GLU A 120 8.27 1.71 -4.44
CA GLU A 120 9.69 2.04 -4.49
C GLU A 120 10.40 1.55 -3.23
N PHE A 121 9.77 1.73 -2.05
CA PHE A 121 10.27 1.19 -0.79
C PHE A 121 10.36 -0.35 -0.80
N LEU A 122 9.46 -1.02 -1.53
CA LEU A 122 9.51 -2.47 -1.79
C LEU A 122 10.49 -2.88 -2.91
N GLY A 123 11.25 -1.93 -3.48
CA GLY A 123 12.27 -2.19 -4.48
C GLY A 123 11.74 -2.52 -5.88
N LEU A 124 10.47 -2.24 -6.18
CA LEU A 124 9.91 -2.43 -7.52
C LEU A 124 10.38 -1.37 -8.51
N GLU A 125 10.76 -0.21 -8.00
CA GLU A 125 11.43 0.87 -8.73
C GLU A 125 12.50 1.51 -7.85
N GLN A 126 13.38 2.30 -8.47
CA GLN A 126 14.35 3.13 -7.78
C GLN A 126 14.41 4.48 -8.48
N ASN A 127 14.09 5.56 -7.77
CA ASN A 127 14.04 6.91 -8.30
C ASN A 127 13.17 7.01 -9.58
N GLY A 128 12.05 6.28 -9.61
CA GLY A 128 11.11 6.24 -10.74
C GLY A 128 11.51 5.37 -11.92
N VAL A 129 12.68 4.73 -11.85
CA VAL A 129 13.13 3.78 -12.87
C VAL A 129 12.78 2.38 -12.39
N VAL A 130 12.10 1.60 -13.21
CA VAL A 130 11.80 0.19 -12.93
C VAL A 130 12.97 -0.66 -13.40
N PRO A 131 13.74 -1.31 -12.50
CA PRO A 131 14.84 -2.19 -12.89
C PRO A 131 14.40 -3.34 -13.81
N SER A 132 15.30 -3.83 -14.65
CA SER A 132 15.00 -4.97 -15.55
C SER A 132 14.70 -6.28 -14.79
N ASN A 133 15.24 -6.42 -13.58
CA ASN A 133 14.96 -7.52 -12.66
C ASN A 133 13.77 -7.24 -11.72
N SER A 134 13.06 -6.13 -11.87
CA SER A 134 11.83 -5.89 -11.12
C SER A 134 10.73 -6.84 -11.56
N ILE A 135 10.01 -7.42 -10.61
CA ILE A 135 8.85 -8.28 -10.89
C ILE A 135 7.79 -7.53 -11.72
N TRP A 136 7.69 -6.21 -11.64
CA TRP A 136 6.82 -5.43 -12.53
C TRP A 136 7.13 -5.67 -14.00
N ASN A 137 8.40 -5.58 -14.41
CA ASN A 137 8.77 -5.83 -15.81
C ASN A 137 8.60 -7.30 -16.18
N LYS A 138 9.05 -8.22 -15.30
CA LYS A 138 8.99 -9.67 -15.54
C LYS A 138 7.55 -10.17 -15.68
N ALA A 139 6.65 -9.68 -14.83
CA ALA A 139 5.25 -10.07 -14.78
C ALA A 139 4.35 -9.16 -15.61
N ARG A 140 4.89 -8.34 -16.53
CA ARG A 140 4.11 -7.40 -17.36
C ARG A 140 3.13 -6.55 -16.55
N TYR A 141 3.55 -6.10 -15.37
CA TYR A 141 2.77 -5.31 -14.42
C TYR A 141 1.45 -5.96 -13.97
N GLY A 142 1.33 -7.28 -14.07
CA GLY A 142 0.15 -8.04 -13.65
C GLY A 142 -0.91 -8.18 -14.74
N GLU A 143 -0.56 -7.93 -16.01
CA GLU A 143 -1.46 -7.95 -17.16
C GLU A 143 -2.40 -9.17 -17.17
N ASP A 144 -3.70 -8.89 -17.30
CA ASP A 144 -4.81 -9.85 -17.39
C ASP A 144 -5.04 -10.79 -16.20
N THR A 145 -4.28 -10.63 -15.12
CA THR A 145 -4.68 -11.17 -13.82
C THR A 145 -5.87 -10.38 -13.28
N ILE A 146 -6.85 -11.06 -12.70
CA ILE A 146 -8.09 -10.47 -12.19
C ILE A 146 -8.02 -10.45 -10.65
N ILE A 147 -7.94 -9.24 -10.09
CA ILE A 147 -7.91 -9.01 -8.64
C ILE A 147 -9.28 -8.48 -8.20
N GLY A 148 -9.98 -9.23 -7.34
CA GLY A 148 -11.21 -8.81 -6.70
C GLY A 148 -10.98 -8.30 -5.28
N ASN A 149 -11.74 -7.30 -4.81
CA ASN A 149 -11.86 -6.99 -3.38
C ASN A 149 -13.26 -7.25 -2.83
N LEU A 150 -13.33 -7.68 -1.57
CA LEU A 150 -14.55 -7.71 -0.77
C LEU A 150 -14.45 -6.55 0.23
N ASP A 151 -15.24 -5.49 0.01
CA ASP A 151 -15.01 -4.20 0.68
C ASP A 151 -16.26 -3.29 0.65
N THR A 152 -16.10 -1.97 0.85
CA THR A 152 -17.16 -0.93 0.80
C THR A 152 -17.55 -0.49 -0.62
N GLY A 153 -16.97 -1.14 -1.64
CA GLY A 153 -17.26 -0.90 -3.07
C GLY A 153 -16.10 -0.27 -3.83
N VAL A 154 -16.42 0.40 -4.95
CA VAL A 154 -15.44 1.20 -5.70
C VAL A 154 -15.99 2.53 -6.20
N TRP A 155 -15.14 3.56 -6.27
CA TRP A 155 -15.40 4.81 -6.98
C TRP A 155 -14.89 4.71 -8.43
N PRO A 156 -15.76 4.37 -9.41
CA PRO A 156 -15.31 3.97 -10.75
C PRO A 156 -14.67 5.12 -11.55
N GLU A 157 -15.00 6.37 -11.25
CA GLU A 157 -14.46 7.55 -11.94
C GLU A 157 -13.01 7.87 -11.55
N SER A 158 -12.45 7.19 -10.55
CA SER A 158 -11.05 7.40 -10.17
C SER A 158 -10.12 7.09 -11.34
N LYS A 159 -9.14 7.97 -11.58
CA LYS A 159 -8.10 7.76 -12.61
C LYS A 159 -7.30 6.47 -12.39
N SER A 160 -7.25 5.95 -11.17
CA SER A 160 -6.65 4.65 -10.85
C SER A 160 -7.37 3.49 -11.52
N PHE A 161 -8.60 3.68 -11.99
CA PHE A 161 -9.40 2.68 -12.70
C PHE A 161 -9.66 3.07 -14.17
N SER A 162 -8.88 4.01 -14.71
CA SER A 162 -8.86 4.28 -16.15
C SER A 162 -8.37 3.07 -16.93
N ASP A 163 -8.96 2.83 -18.10
CA ASP A 163 -8.65 1.71 -18.97
C ASP A 163 -7.77 2.09 -20.18
N ASP A 164 -7.06 3.22 -20.07
CA ASP A 164 -6.12 3.68 -21.08
C ASP A 164 -5.01 2.64 -21.34
N GLY A 165 -4.92 2.20 -22.59
CA GLY A 165 -3.96 1.19 -23.03
C GLY A 165 -4.30 -0.24 -22.61
N TYR A 166 -5.56 -0.53 -22.27
CA TYR A 166 -6.01 -1.89 -22.01
C TYR A 166 -6.57 -2.59 -23.25
N GLY A 167 -6.17 -3.85 -23.43
CA GLY A 167 -6.76 -4.77 -24.40
C GLY A 167 -8.19 -5.22 -24.01
N PRO A 168 -8.81 -6.11 -24.81
CA PRO A 168 -10.12 -6.68 -24.49
C PRO A 168 -10.12 -7.37 -23.12
N ILE A 169 -11.29 -7.48 -22.50
CA ILE A 169 -11.45 -8.18 -21.22
C ILE A 169 -11.11 -9.68 -21.43
N PRO A 170 -10.36 -10.32 -20.52
CA PRO A 170 -10.02 -11.74 -20.63
C PRO A 170 -11.26 -12.62 -20.77
N SER A 171 -11.27 -13.55 -21.73
CA SER A 171 -12.43 -14.41 -22.02
C SER A 171 -12.82 -15.36 -20.88
N LYS A 172 -11.93 -15.57 -19.90
CA LYS A 172 -12.23 -16.34 -18.68
C LYS A 172 -13.18 -15.62 -17.72
N TRP A 173 -13.31 -14.29 -17.84
CA TRP A 173 -14.15 -13.46 -16.98
C TRP A 173 -15.62 -13.70 -17.28
N LYS A 174 -16.41 -14.00 -16.23
CA LYS A 174 -17.85 -14.28 -16.34
C LYS A 174 -18.72 -13.32 -15.54
N GLY A 175 -18.10 -12.41 -14.79
CA GLY A 175 -18.85 -11.47 -13.96
C GLY A 175 -19.48 -10.34 -14.76
N ILE A 176 -20.28 -9.54 -14.05
CA ILE A 176 -21.06 -8.45 -14.64
C ILE A 176 -20.65 -7.11 -14.04
N CYS A 177 -21.12 -6.04 -14.68
CA CYS A 177 -21.20 -4.73 -14.06
C CYS A 177 -22.64 -4.47 -13.61
N GLN A 178 -22.91 -4.58 -12.32
CA GLN A 178 -24.25 -4.38 -11.78
C GLN A 178 -24.54 -2.89 -11.68
N ASN A 179 -25.47 -2.40 -12.50
CA ASN A 179 -25.83 -0.98 -12.60
C ASN A 179 -27.34 -0.74 -12.77
N ASP A 180 -28.17 -1.72 -12.41
CA ASP A 180 -29.62 -1.68 -12.62
C ASP A 180 -30.31 -0.49 -11.93
N ILE A 181 -29.77 -0.04 -10.79
CA ILE A 181 -30.29 1.10 -10.00
C ILE A 181 -29.45 2.37 -10.17
N ASP A 182 -28.12 2.27 -10.06
CA ASP A 182 -27.19 3.38 -10.34
C ASP A 182 -26.71 3.31 -11.79
N THR A 183 -27.52 3.85 -12.71
CA THR A 183 -27.22 3.84 -14.15
C THR A 183 -25.97 4.64 -14.52
N ARG A 184 -25.43 5.46 -13.61
CA ARG A 184 -24.16 6.19 -13.77
C ARG A 184 -22.94 5.34 -13.42
N PHE A 185 -23.14 4.17 -12.81
CA PHE A 185 -22.05 3.26 -12.52
C PHE A 185 -21.68 2.49 -13.79
N HIS A 186 -20.44 2.65 -14.22
CA HIS A 186 -19.92 2.00 -15.42
C HIS A 186 -18.60 1.29 -15.14
N CYS A 187 -18.55 0.04 -15.58
CA CYS A 187 -17.32 -0.72 -15.71
C CYS A 187 -16.65 -0.40 -17.05
N ASN A 188 -15.37 -0.70 -17.15
CA ASN A 188 -14.57 -0.49 -18.34
C ASN A 188 -13.58 -1.66 -18.50
N ARG A 189 -12.54 -1.51 -19.32
CA ARG A 189 -11.55 -2.60 -19.50
C ARG A 189 -10.60 -2.75 -18.31
N LYS A 190 -10.56 -1.80 -17.37
CA LYS A 190 -9.76 -1.87 -16.13
C LYS A 190 -10.58 -2.43 -14.96
N LEU A 191 -11.64 -1.73 -14.58
CA LEU A 191 -12.66 -2.18 -13.65
C LEU A 191 -13.67 -2.99 -14.45
N ILE A 192 -13.45 -4.31 -14.54
CA ILE A 192 -14.20 -5.18 -15.46
C ILE A 192 -15.50 -5.72 -14.86
N GLY A 193 -15.68 -5.56 -13.55
CA GLY A 193 -16.85 -6.05 -12.84
C GLY A 193 -17.08 -5.34 -11.52
N ALA A 194 -18.35 -5.27 -11.14
CA ALA A 194 -18.78 -4.66 -9.89
C ALA A 194 -20.12 -5.25 -9.46
N ARG A 195 -20.19 -5.75 -8.22
CA ARG A 195 -21.41 -6.29 -7.60
C ARG A 195 -21.56 -5.78 -6.17
N TYR A 196 -22.77 -5.83 -5.64
CA TYR A 196 -23.02 -5.57 -4.23
C TYR A 196 -23.90 -6.67 -3.61
N PHE A 197 -23.72 -6.89 -2.30
CA PHE A 197 -24.46 -7.84 -1.50
C PHE A 197 -24.86 -7.15 -0.20
N ASN A 198 -26.16 -6.93 -0.02
CA ASN A 198 -26.72 -6.20 1.12
C ASN A 198 -27.95 -6.88 1.72
N LYS A 199 -28.18 -8.16 1.41
CA LYS A 199 -29.35 -8.88 1.92
C LYS A 199 -29.18 -9.19 3.40
N GLY A 200 -27.95 -9.54 3.83
CA GLY A 200 -27.60 -9.69 5.24
C GLY A 200 -27.78 -8.36 5.98
N TYR A 201 -27.23 -7.29 5.42
CA TYR A 201 -27.40 -5.93 5.96
C TYR A 201 -28.87 -5.52 6.09
N ALA A 202 -29.67 -5.70 5.03
CA ALA A 202 -31.09 -5.35 5.01
C ALA A 202 -31.91 -6.12 6.05
N ALA A 203 -31.55 -7.38 6.32
CA ALA A 203 -32.21 -8.19 7.36
C ALA A 203 -32.01 -7.62 8.78
N ILE A 204 -30.86 -6.99 9.05
CA ILE A 204 -30.56 -6.38 10.35
C ILE A 204 -31.18 -4.97 10.46
N VAL A 205 -31.07 -4.17 9.40
CA VAL A 205 -31.57 -2.79 9.40
C VAL A 205 -33.11 -2.73 9.34
N GLY A 206 -33.73 -3.71 8.70
CA GLY A 206 -35.19 -3.80 8.56
C GLY A 206 -35.78 -2.62 7.79
N SER A 207 -36.85 -2.03 8.32
CA SER A 207 -37.59 -0.94 7.67
C SER A 207 -36.80 0.35 7.43
N LYS A 208 -35.61 0.49 8.04
CA LYS A 208 -34.72 1.63 7.84
C LYS A 208 -33.77 1.46 6.64
N PHE A 209 -33.86 0.32 5.93
CA PHE A 209 -32.98 0.04 4.80
C PHE A 209 -33.26 1.01 3.65
N ASN A 210 -32.20 1.64 3.14
CA ASN A 210 -32.29 2.62 2.07
C ASN A 210 -31.95 1.99 0.73
N SER A 211 -32.80 2.16 -0.28
CA SER A 211 -32.54 1.69 -1.65
C SER A 211 -31.33 2.37 -2.30
N SER A 212 -30.83 3.48 -1.75
CA SER A 212 -29.57 4.10 -2.15
C SER A 212 -28.35 3.19 -1.94
N PHE A 213 -28.49 2.12 -1.17
CA PHE A 213 -27.45 1.10 -0.98
C PHE A 213 -27.42 0.06 -2.11
N ASN A 214 -28.35 0.10 -3.07
CA ASN A 214 -28.39 -0.83 -4.19
C ASN A 214 -27.42 -0.44 -5.31
N THR A 215 -26.15 -0.27 -4.98
CA THR A 215 -25.09 0.08 -5.92
C THR A 215 -23.74 -0.42 -5.42
N PRO A 216 -22.83 -0.87 -6.32
CA PRO A 216 -21.45 -1.18 -5.94
C PRO A 216 -20.59 0.07 -5.71
N ARG A 217 -21.15 1.27 -5.88
CA ARG A 217 -20.45 2.54 -5.63
C ARG A 217 -19.97 2.64 -4.19
N ASP A 218 -18.72 3.08 -4.04
CA ASP A 218 -18.11 3.34 -2.75
C ASP A 218 -18.48 4.73 -2.23
N ASN A 219 -19.20 4.75 -1.12
CA ASN A 219 -19.58 5.99 -0.41
C ASN A 219 -18.80 6.16 0.90
N ASP A 220 -17.85 5.27 1.20
CA ASP A 220 -17.01 5.32 2.40
C ASP A 220 -15.57 5.70 2.02
N GLY A 221 -15.01 5.05 1.00
CA GLY A 221 -13.69 5.29 0.45
C GLY A 221 -12.68 4.17 0.70
N HIS A 222 -12.92 3.31 1.70
CA HIS A 222 -12.03 2.21 2.05
C HIS A 222 -11.83 1.25 0.86
N GLY A 223 -12.89 0.79 0.19
CA GLY A 223 -12.80 -0.14 -0.93
C GLY A 223 -12.10 0.43 -2.16
N THR A 224 -12.31 1.71 -2.46
CA THR A 224 -11.57 2.43 -3.50
C THR A 224 -10.07 2.48 -3.18
N HIS A 225 -9.73 2.71 -1.91
CA HIS A 225 -8.35 2.79 -1.43
C HIS A 225 -7.65 1.44 -1.50
N THR A 226 -8.30 0.37 -1.03
CA THR A 226 -7.74 -0.98 -1.05
C THR A 226 -7.58 -1.51 -2.48
N LEU A 227 -8.60 -1.36 -3.33
CA LEU A 227 -8.55 -1.86 -4.72
C LEU A 227 -7.50 -1.13 -5.54
N SER A 228 -7.37 0.19 -5.38
CA SER A 228 -6.34 0.96 -6.07
C SER A 228 -4.93 0.70 -5.54
N THR A 229 -4.78 0.30 -4.27
CA THR A 229 -3.50 -0.19 -3.74
C THR A 229 -3.11 -1.53 -4.36
N ALA A 230 -4.06 -2.46 -4.54
CA ALA A 230 -3.77 -3.76 -5.13
C ALA A 230 -3.49 -3.67 -6.63
N GLY A 231 -4.37 -2.99 -7.36
CA GLY A 231 -4.38 -2.98 -8.81
C GLY A 231 -4.68 -1.62 -9.43
N GLY A 232 -4.41 -0.49 -8.78
CA GLY A 232 -4.60 0.83 -9.40
C GLY A 232 -3.63 1.08 -10.56
N ASN A 233 -4.12 1.73 -11.61
CA ASN A 233 -3.31 2.22 -12.72
C ASN A 233 -2.37 3.36 -12.26
N LEU A 234 -1.42 3.75 -13.12
CA LEU A 234 -0.48 4.82 -12.84
C LEU A 234 -1.16 6.19 -12.96
N VAL A 235 -1.26 6.94 -11.85
CA VAL A 235 -1.86 8.29 -11.83
C VAL A 235 -0.86 9.34 -11.41
N ALA A 236 -0.37 10.14 -12.36
CA ALA A 236 0.57 11.24 -12.13
C ALA A 236 0.03 12.31 -11.16
N LYS A 237 0.94 12.91 -10.39
CA LYS A 237 0.69 14.03 -9.47
C LYS A 237 -0.32 13.71 -8.35
N ALA A 238 -0.44 12.43 -7.97
CA ALA A 238 -1.20 12.02 -6.80
C ALA A 238 -0.51 12.51 -5.52
N SER A 239 -1.31 12.93 -4.54
CA SER A 239 -0.86 13.40 -3.23
C SER A 239 -2.04 13.40 -2.26
N ALA A 240 -1.79 13.17 -0.98
CA ALA A 240 -2.79 13.43 0.06
C ALA A 240 -2.62 14.88 0.51
N PHE A 241 -3.60 15.74 0.19
CA PHE A 241 -3.59 17.17 0.55
C PHE A 241 -2.35 17.95 0.06
N GLY A 242 -1.74 17.53 -1.06
CA GLY A 242 -0.49 18.12 -1.57
C GLY A 242 0.78 17.49 -0.99
N PHE A 243 0.68 16.68 0.06
CA PHE A 243 1.79 15.96 0.67
C PHE A 243 2.00 14.59 0.02
N GLY A 244 3.24 14.08 0.08
CA GLY A 244 3.57 12.77 -0.48
C GLY A 244 3.40 12.73 -2.00
N LYS A 245 3.68 13.84 -2.69
CA LYS A 245 3.45 13.99 -4.12
C LYS A 245 4.28 13.00 -4.93
N GLY A 246 3.63 12.28 -5.83
CA GLY A 246 4.23 11.34 -6.76
C GLY A 246 3.22 10.91 -7.80
N THR A 247 3.28 9.67 -8.26
CA THR A 247 2.17 9.03 -8.99
C THR A 247 1.56 7.96 -8.10
N ALA A 248 0.25 7.75 -8.09
CA ALA A 248 -0.29 6.57 -7.42
C ALA A 248 -0.18 5.38 -8.38
N LYS A 249 0.10 4.18 -7.87
CA LYS A 249 0.07 2.94 -8.65
C LYS A 249 -0.11 1.75 -7.72
N GLY A 250 -0.81 0.73 -8.19
CA GLY A 250 -1.04 -0.49 -7.44
C GLY A 250 0.13 -1.48 -7.55
N GLY A 251 0.01 -2.61 -6.85
CA GLY A 251 1.01 -3.67 -6.92
C GLY A 251 1.03 -4.37 -8.27
N SER A 252 -0.14 -4.56 -8.87
CA SER A 252 -0.31 -5.02 -10.25
C SER A 252 -1.00 -3.94 -11.11
N PRO A 253 -0.28 -2.90 -11.57
CA PRO A 253 -0.90 -1.77 -12.27
C PRO A 253 -1.67 -2.15 -13.54
N ARG A 254 -1.28 -3.22 -14.24
CA ARG A 254 -1.91 -3.73 -15.47
C ARG A 254 -2.92 -4.86 -15.23
N ALA A 255 -3.15 -5.28 -13.98
CA ALA A 255 -4.23 -6.24 -13.67
C ALA A 255 -5.61 -5.66 -14.00
N ARG A 256 -6.59 -6.54 -14.21
CA ARG A 256 -8.01 -6.21 -14.18
C ARG A 256 -8.48 -6.20 -12.73
N VAL A 257 -9.37 -5.28 -12.39
CA VAL A 257 -9.90 -5.14 -11.03
C VAL A 257 -11.41 -5.35 -11.01
N VAL A 258 -11.90 -5.90 -9.91
CA VAL A 258 -13.32 -6.18 -9.67
C VAL A 258 -13.64 -5.81 -8.23
N THR A 259 -14.85 -5.29 -8.00
CA THR A 259 -15.33 -5.06 -6.63
C THR A 259 -16.56 -5.90 -6.29
N TYR A 260 -16.57 -6.44 -5.08
CA TYR A 260 -17.72 -7.09 -4.45
C TYR A 260 -18.02 -6.34 -3.16
N LYS A 261 -19.00 -5.44 -3.20
CA LYS A 261 -19.37 -4.62 -2.04
C LYS A 261 -20.16 -5.44 -1.03
N VAL A 262 -19.62 -5.59 0.18
CA VAL A 262 -20.21 -6.38 1.28
C VAL A 262 -20.28 -5.62 2.60
N CYS A 263 -19.65 -4.44 2.66
CA CYS A 263 -19.62 -3.58 3.84
C CYS A 263 -20.51 -2.34 3.65
N TRP A 264 -21.18 -1.95 4.72
CA TRP A 264 -22.24 -0.94 4.76
C TRP A 264 -22.09 -0.07 6.01
N PRO A 265 -22.80 1.08 6.10
CA PRO A 265 -22.73 1.93 7.29
C PRO A 265 -23.03 1.15 8.57
N PRO A 266 -22.26 1.37 9.65
CA PRO A 266 -22.28 0.51 10.83
C PRO A 266 -23.64 0.46 11.52
N VAL A 267 -24.07 -0.73 11.93
CA VAL A 267 -25.26 -0.97 12.76
C VAL A 267 -24.83 -1.74 14.00
N GLY A 268 -24.91 -1.09 15.17
CA GLY A 268 -24.45 -1.70 16.42
C GLY A 268 -22.93 -1.90 16.50
N GLY A 269 -22.16 -1.24 15.63
CA GLY A 269 -20.70 -1.40 15.51
C GLY A 269 -20.26 -2.35 14.40
N GLU A 270 -21.20 -3.04 13.73
CA GLU A 270 -20.93 -4.01 12.68
C GLU A 270 -21.23 -3.43 11.28
N GLU A 271 -20.34 -3.66 10.32
CA GLU A 271 -20.41 -3.07 8.97
C GLU A 271 -20.55 -4.10 7.85
N CYS A 272 -19.87 -5.25 7.98
CA CYS A 272 -19.77 -6.28 6.95
C CYS A 272 -20.40 -7.58 7.48
N PHE A 273 -21.49 -8.03 6.86
CA PHE A 273 -22.28 -9.16 7.39
C PHE A 273 -21.91 -10.48 6.70
N ASP A 274 -21.79 -11.56 7.48
CA ASP A 274 -21.34 -12.89 7.02
C ASP A 274 -22.12 -13.45 5.82
N ALA A 275 -23.44 -13.23 5.78
CA ALA A 275 -24.28 -13.68 4.68
C ALA A 275 -23.91 -13.00 3.35
N ASP A 276 -23.59 -11.70 3.41
CA ASP A 276 -23.18 -10.92 2.23
C ASP A 276 -21.74 -11.27 1.82
N ILE A 277 -20.85 -11.52 2.79
CA ILE A 277 -19.48 -12.00 2.58
C ILE A 277 -19.47 -13.35 1.85
N LEU A 278 -20.24 -14.34 2.31
CA LEU A 278 -20.31 -15.66 1.66
C LEU A 278 -20.88 -15.57 0.25
N ALA A 279 -21.93 -14.77 0.05
CA ALA A 279 -22.50 -14.56 -1.28
C ALA A 279 -21.48 -13.93 -2.25
N ALA A 280 -20.65 -13.00 -1.76
CA ALA A 280 -19.58 -12.41 -2.54
C ALA A 280 -18.46 -13.42 -2.89
N PHE A 281 -18.05 -14.27 -1.95
CA PHE A 281 -17.08 -15.33 -2.23
C PHE A 281 -17.59 -16.30 -3.31
N ASP A 282 -18.83 -16.77 -3.17
CA ASP A 282 -19.46 -17.67 -4.13
C ASP A 282 -19.48 -17.06 -5.54
N MET A 283 -19.92 -15.80 -5.64
CA MET A 283 -19.93 -15.08 -6.91
C MET A 283 -18.53 -14.79 -7.46
N ALA A 284 -17.56 -14.48 -6.61
CA ALA A 284 -16.19 -14.25 -7.06
C ALA A 284 -15.54 -15.51 -7.64
N ILE A 285 -15.82 -16.68 -7.04
CA ILE A 285 -15.39 -17.99 -7.56
C ILE A 285 -16.04 -18.25 -8.92
N HIS A 286 -17.35 -18.03 -9.02
CA HIS A 286 -18.09 -18.20 -10.28
C HIS A 286 -17.54 -17.28 -11.38
N ASP A 287 -17.33 -16.01 -11.06
CA ASP A 287 -16.94 -14.97 -12.01
C ASP A 287 -15.49 -15.15 -12.51
N GLY A 288 -14.68 -15.94 -11.80
CA GLY A 288 -13.35 -16.40 -12.24
C GLY A 288 -12.21 -15.45 -11.87
N VAL A 289 -12.25 -14.85 -10.69
CA VAL A 289 -11.13 -14.03 -10.17
C VAL A 289 -9.89 -14.90 -9.89
N ASP A 290 -8.69 -14.33 -9.97
CA ASP A 290 -7.44 -15.04 -9.65
C ASP A 290 -6.98 -14.78 -8.21
N VAL A 291 -7.33 -13.61 -7.67
CA VAL A 291 -6.92 -13.12 -6.36
C VAL A 291 -8.10 -12.43 -5.68
N LEU A 292 -8.30 -12.72 -4.40
CA LEU A 292 -9.23 -12.00 -3.53
C LEU A 292 -8.49 -11.26 -2.43
N SER A 293 -8.66 -9.94 -2.41
CA SER A 293 -8.18 -9.05 -1.36
C SER A 293 -9.33 -8.76 -0.38
N VAL A 294 -9.20 -9.24 0.86
CA VAL A 294 -10.27 -9.19 1.87
C VAL A 294 -9.77 -8.38 3.06
N SER A 295 -10.00 -7.07 3.04
CA SER A 295 -9.55 -6.14 4.07
C SER A 295 -10.61 -5.95 5.17
N LEU A 296 -11.19 -7.05 5.62
CA LEU A 296 -12.21 -7.14 6.68
C LEU A 296 -11.95 -8.38 7.53
N GLY A 297 -12.54 -8.45 8.72
CA GLY A 297 -12.39 -9.58 9.63
C GLY A 297 -13.17 -9.38 10.92
N GLY A 298 -13.62 -10.48 11.52
CA GLY A 298 -14.32 -10.50 12.82
C GLY A 298 -13.49 -11.20 13.89
N GLU A 299 -14.11 -11.44 15.06
CA GLU A 299 -13.48 -12.19 16.14
C GLU A 299 -13.01 -13.58 15.66
N PRO A 300 -11.84 -14.07 16.13
CA PRO A 300 -11.36 -15.38 15.74
C PRO A 300 -12.23 -16.48 16.36
N ILE A 301 -12.94 -17.22 15.52
CA ILE A 301 -13.86 -18.31 15.90
C ILE A 301 -13.54 -19.61 15.13
N ASP A 302 -14.29 -20.67 15.42
CA ASP A 302 -14.18 -21.95 14.72
C ASP A 302 -14.38 -21.80 13.19
N PHE A 303 -13.58 -22.53 12.39
CA PHE A 303 -13.55 -22.35 10.95
C PHE A 303 -14.86 -22.66 10.22
N PHE A 304 -15.72 -23.53 10.76
CA PHE A 304 -17.04 -23.83 10.15
C PHE A 304 -18.13 -22.85 10.59
N ASN A 305 -17.80 -21.89 11.45
CA ASN A 305 -18.67 -20.77 11.83
C ASN A 305 -18.15 -19.42 11.31
N ASP A 306 -16.99 -19.39 10.65
CA ASP A 306 -16.36 -18.19 10.09
C ASP A 306 -16.62 -18.12 8.58
N SER A 307 -17.38 -17.10 8.15
CA SER A 307 -17.74 -16.87 6.74
C SER A 307 -16.54 -16.68 5.83
N ILE A 308 -15.49 -16.01 6.31
CA ILE A 308 -14.26 -15.72 5.57
C ILE A 308 -13.44 -17.01 5.48
N ALA A 309 -13.35 -17.80 6.55
CA ALA A 309 -12.67 -19.10 6.54
C ALA A 309 -13.33 -20.06 5.53
N ILE A 310 -14.67 -20.18 5.57
CA ILE A 310 -15.45 -21.00 4.63
C ILE A 310 -15.27 -20.53 3.19
N GLY A 311 -15.57 -19.25 2.92
CA GLY A 311 -15.51 -18.68 1.57
C GLY A 311 -14.10 -18.77 0.98
N SER A 312 -13.07 -18.51 1.79
CA SER A 312 -11.67 -18.62 1.36
C SER A 312 -11.23 -20.06 1.10
N PHE A 313 -11.72 -21.06 1.85
CA PHE A 313 -11.43 -22.46 1.57
C PHE A 313 -11.99 -22.87 0.20
N HIS A 314 -13.23 -22.47 -0.11
CA HIS A 314 -13.80 -22.73 -1.42
C HIS A 314 -13.03 -22.00 -2.52
N ALA A 315 -12.62 -20.75 -2.30
CA ALA A 315 -11.80 -20.01 -3.27
C ALA A 315 -10.45 -20.71 -3.57
N ILE A 316 -9.71 -21.14 -2.55
CA ILE A 316 -8.41 -21.80 -2.77
C ILE A 316 -8.55 -23.17 -3.45
N LYS A 317 -9.66 -23.88 -3.24
CA LYS A 317 -9.97 -25.12 -3.95
C LYS A 317 -10.12 -24.90 -5.46
N HIS A 318 -10.53 -23.69 -5.85
CA HIS A 318 -10.62 -23.24 -7.24
C HIS A 318 -9.34 -22.52 -7.73
N GLY A 319 -8.23 -22.59 -6.98
CA GLY A 319 -6.95 -22.00 -7.38
C GLY A 319 -6.86 -20.48 -7.21
N ILE A 320 -7.82 -19.89 -6.50
CA ILE A 320 -7.89 -18.46 -6.19
C ILE A 320 -7.11 -18.19 -4.91
N VAL A 321 -6.21 -17.23 -4.93
CA VAL A 321 -5.43 -16.85 -3.73
C VAL A 321 -6.23 -15.85 -2.90
N VAL A 322 -6.39 -16.11 -1.61
CA VAL A 322 -7.09 -15.19 -0.69
C VAL A 322 -6.11 -14.54 0.27
N VAL A 323 -6.09 -13.22 0.27
CA VAL A 323 -5.25 -12.38 1.13
C VAL A 323 -6.15 -11.61 2.08
N CYS A 324 -5.88 -11.70 3.38
CA CYS A 324 -6.68 -11.08 4.43
C CYS A 324 -5.83 -10.16 5.30
N SER A 325 -6.43 -9.10 5.83
CA SER A 325 -5.82 -8.24 6.85
C SER A 325 -5.72 -8.97 8.21
N ALA A 326 -4.69 -8.69 9.00
CA ALA A 326 -4.51 -9.32 10.32
C ALA A 326 -5.38 -8.73 11.44
N GLY A 327 -5.98 -7.56 11.22
CA GLY A 327 -6.72 -6.80 12.25
C GLY A 327 -5.92 -5.62 12.82
N ASN A 328 -6.62 -4.67 13.44
CA ASN A 328 -6.06 -3.42 13.96
C ASN A 328 -6.19 -3.30 15.50
N SER A 329 -6.25 -4.43 16.20
CA SER A 329 -6.49 -4.51 17.65
C SER A 329 -5.24 -4.79 18.47
N GLY A 330 -4.05 -4.64 17.87
CA GLY A 330 -2.77 -4.67 18.59
C GLY A 330 -2.66 -3.53 19.62
N PRO A 331 -1.63 -3.53 20.50
CA PRO A 331 -0.41 -4.34 20.44
C PRO A 331 -0.42 -5.58 21.35
N ALA A 332 -1.56 -5.93 21.95
CA ALA A 332 -1.69 -7.12 22.78
C ALA A 332 -1.50 -8.40 21.94
N ASP A 333 -0.92 -9.44 22.56
CA ASP A 333 -0.78 -10.76 21.93
C ASP A 333 -2.16 -11.42 21.75
N GLY A 334 -2.28 -12.28 20.74
CA GLY A 334 -3.53 -13.04 20.48
C GLY A 334 -4.68 -12.20 19.92
N THR A 335 -4.37 -11.06 19.28
CA THR A 335 -5.34 -10.13 18.70
C THR A 335 -5.56 -10.33 17.19
N VAL A 336 -4.82 -11.26 16.58
CA VAL A 336 -4.91 -11.56 15.14
C VAL A 336 -6.21 -12.24 14.77
N VAL A 337 -6.81 -11.76 13.67
CA VAL A 337 -8.01 -12.33 13.03
C VAL A 337 -7.64 -12.93 11.67
N ASN A 338 -8.60 -13.51 10.95
CA ASN A 338 -8.37 -14.19 9.66
C ASN A 338 -7.28 -15.27 9.79
N ILE A 339 -7.55 -16.25 10.64
CA ILE A 339 -6.55 -17.18 11.16
C ILE A 339 -6.48 -18.52 10.41
N ALA A 340 -7.30 -18.72 9.37
CA ALA A 340 -7.31 -19.98 8.65
C ALA A 340 -5.98 -20.24 7.90
N PRO A 341 -5.47 -21.48 7.88
CA PRO A 341 -4.15 -21.78 7.31
C PRO A 341 -4.10 -21.60 5.78
N TRP A 342 -5.24 -21.67 5.09
CA TRP A 342 -5.33 -21.45 3.65
C TRP A 342 -5.38 -19.98 3.22
N GLN A 343 -5.48 -19.04 4.16
CA GLN A 343 -5.45 -17.59 3.90
C GLN A 343 -4.03 -17.04 4.03
N ILE A 344 -3.67 -15.99 3.28
CA ILE A 344 -2.46 -15.19 3.54
C ILE A 344 -2.85 -14.01 4.46
N THR A 345 -2.44 -14.04 5.72
CA THR A 345 -2.81 -13.02 6.71
C THR A 345 -1.71 -11.99 6.88
N VAL A 346 -2.03 -10.71 6.72
CA VAL A 346 -1.04 -9.64 6.53
C VAL A 346 -1.06 -8.63 7.69
N GLY A 347 0.06 -8.55 8.41
CA GLY A 347 0.32 -7.49 9.40
C GLY A 347 0.68 -6.15 8.75
N ALA A 348 0.67 -5.07 9.52
CA ALA A 348 0.96 -3.72 9.03
C ALA A 348 2.29 -3.20 9.59
N SER A 349 3.08 -2.61 8.71
CA SER A 349 4.33 -1.95 9.08
C SER A 349 4.48 -0.60 8.39
N THR A 350 5.39 0.22 8.91
CA THR A 350 5.70 1.53 8.35
C THR A 350 6.51 1.43 7.06
N MET A 351 6.55 2.51 6.31
CA MET A 351 7.53 2.74 5.26
C MET A 351 8.49 3.87 5.68
N ASP A 352 9.48 4.17 4.85
CA ASP A 352 10.49 5.19 5.15
C ASP A 352 10.04 6.64 4.84
N ARG A 353 8.75 6.85 4.55
CA ARG A 353 8.12 8.16 4.41
C ARG A 353 7.39 8.55 5.69
N GLU A 354 7.51 9.82 6.04
CA GLU A 354 6.79 10.44 7.15
C GLU A 354 6.29 11.83 6.76
N PHE A 355 5.38 12.38 7.58
CA PHE A 355 4.78 13.70 7.38
C PHE A 355 5.05 14.62 8.57
N PRO A 356 6.30 15.10 8.77
CA PRO A 356 6.66 15.78 10.01
C PRO A 356 5.96 17.12 10.18
N SER A 357 5.53 17.37 11.41
CA SER A 357 4.99 18.63 11.93
C SER A 357 5.59 18.84 13.32
N ILE A 358 6.57 19.73 13.44
CA ILE A 358 7.36 19.89 14.66
C ILE A 358 6.62 20.78 15.65
N VAL A 359 6.53 20.33 16.90
CA VAL A 359 6.06 21.12 18.03
C VAL A 359 7.27 21.82 18.64
N VAL A 360 7.26 23.15 18.64
CA VAL A 360 8.30 23.99 19.25
C VAL A 360 7.71 24.66 20.47
N LEU A 361 8.24 24.36 21.65
CA LEU A 361 7.81 24.98 22.92
C LEU A 361 8.53 26.30 23.18
N GLY A 362 7.96 27.16 24.02
CA GLY A 362 8.58 28.46 24.37
C GLY A 362 9.90 28.36 25.15
N ASN A 363 10.29 27.17 25.61
CA ASN A 363 11.61 26.86 26.17
C ASN A 363 12.58 26.27 25.12
N ASP A 364 12.28 26.42 23.83
CA ASP A 364 13.07 25.94 22.70
C ASP A 364 13.24 24.42 22.60
N MET A 365 12.40 23.65 23.30
CA MET A 365 12.32 22.20 23.11
C MET A 365 11.50 21.86 21.87
N HIS A 366 12.06 21.00 21.01
CA HIS A 366 11.46 20.62 19.71
C HIS A 366 11.08 19.15 19.72
N TYR A 367 9.81 18.85 19.44
CA TYR A 367 9.29 17.49 19.39
C TYR A 367 8.78 17.17 17.99
N LYS A 368 9.29 16.09 17.41
CA LYS A 368 8.93 15.67 16.06
C LYS A 368 7.60 14.93 16.08
N GLY A 369 6.53 15.67 15.81
CA GLY A 369 5.22 15.07 15.53
C GLY A 369 4.96 14.85 14.05
N GLN A 370 3.77 14.38 13.72
CA GLN A 370 3.29 14.23 12.34
C GLN A 370 1.84 14.69 12.17
N SER A 371 1.48 15.10 10.95
CA SER A 371 0.14 15.59 10.62
C SER A 371 -0.08 15.63 9.10
N LEU A 372 -1.33 15.69 8.66
CA LEU A 372 -1.74 16.01 7.28
C LEU A 372 -2.59 17.29 7.22
N SER A 373 -2.57 18.11 8.28
CA SER A 373 -3.27 19.39 8.27
C SER A 373 -2.71 20.32 7.20
N THR A 374 -3.60 20.91 6.40
CA THR A 374 -3.27 21.97 5.44
C THR A 374 -3.31 23.35 6.07
N LYS A 375 -3.81 23.47 7.30
CA LYS A 375 -3.85 24.72 8.04
C LYS A 375 -2.50 24.92 8.73
N VAL A 376 -2.02 26.17 8.72
CA VAL A 376 -0.74 26.54 9.29
C VAL A 376 -0.90 27.69 10.27
N LEU A 377 -0.08 27.69 11.32
CA LEU A 377 0.09 28.86 12.17
C LEU A 377 0.96 29.89 11.43
N PRO A 378 0.82 31.20 11.74
CA PRO A 378 1.74 32.22 11.22
C PRO A 378 3.18 31.87 11.56
N HIS A 379 4.08 32.08 10.59
CA HIS A 379 5.47 31.67 10.67
C HIS A 379 6.16 32.19 11.93
N GLN A 380 6.74 31.27 12.72
CA GLN A 380 7.46 31.55 13.97
C GLN A 380 6.66 32.34 15.02
N LYS A 381 5.33 32.34 14.92
CA LYS A 381 4.46 32.97 15.92
C LYS A 381 4.07 31.95 16.99
N PHE A 382 4.54 32.18 18.21
CA PHE A 382 4.16 31.40 19.38
C PHE A 382 2.81 31.86 19.93
N PHE A 383 2.01 30.89 20.36
CA PHE A 383 0.71 31.11 21.00
C PHE A 383 0.72 30.51 22.40
N PRO A 384 -0.08 31.05 23.34
CA PRO A 384 -0.22 30.43 24.65
C PRO A 384 -0.67 28.96 24.51
N LEU A 385 -0.08 28.10 25.32
CA LEU A 385 -0.34 26.67 25.35
C LEU A 385 -1.22 26.35 26.56
N ILE A 386 -2.17 25.43 26.43
CA ILE A 386 -3.04 25.02 27.54
C ILE A 386 -3.37 23.53 27.46
N SER A 387 -3.39 22.85 28.61
CA SER A 387 -3.88 21.48 28.67
C SER A 387 -5.40 21.46 28.55
N ALA A 388 -5.96 20.44 27.91
CA ALA A 388 -7.41 20.33 27.82
C ALA A 388 -8.10 20.11 29.18
N ALA A 389 -7.37 19.59 30.18
CA ALA A 389 -7.84 19.52 31.57
C ALA A 389 -8.06 20.91 32.18
N ASP A 390 -7.14 21.86 31.93
CA ASP A 390 -7.26 23.23 32.45
C ASP A 390 -8.31 24.04 31.69
N ALA A 391 -8.46 23.75 30.39
CA ALA A 391 -9.47 24.33 29.52
C ALA A 391 -10.88 23.76 29.73
N LYS A 392 -11.09 22.85 30.69
CA LYS A 392 -12.36 22.16 30.93
C LYS A 392 -13.50 23.10 31.33
N VAL A 393 -14.72 22.82 30.85
CA VAL A 393 -15.98 23.43 31.34
C VAL A 393 -16.30 22.97 32.77
N ALA A 394 -16.99 23.79 33.58
CA ALA A 394 -17.23 23.49 34.99
C ALA A 394 -17.78 22.06 35.24
N ASN A 395 -18.76 21.62 34.43
CA ASN A 395 -19.49 20.36 34.63
C ASN A 395 -18.88 19.12 33.95
N ALA A 396 -17.80 19.24 33.18
CA ALA A 396 -17.15 18.08 32.56
C ALA A 396 -16.22 17.36 33.54
N SER A 397 -15.85 16.11 33.27
CA SER A 397 -14.78 15.43 34.01
C SER A 397 -13.40 15.79 33.45
N VAL A 398 -12.33 15.66 34.25
CA VAL A 398 -10.96 15.86 33.75
C VAL A 398 -10.66 14.88 32.61
N LYS A 399 -11.11 13.63 32.71
CA LYS A 399 -10.94 12.60 31.68
C LYS A 399 -11.57 13.04 30.36
N THR A 400 -12.86 13.38 30.36
CA THR A 400 -13.60 13.80 29.15
C THR A 400 -12.96 15.04 28.50
N ALA A 401 -12.41 15.95 29.30
CA ALA A 401 -11.72 17.14 28.81
C ALA A 401 -10.34 16.84 28.24
N LEU A 402 -9.52 16.02 28.91
CA LEU A 402 -8.23 15.55 28.37
C LEU A 402 -8.37 14.90 26.99
N PHE A 403 -9.45 14.15 26.79
CA PHE A 403 -9.76 13.55 25.49
C PHE A 403 -10.49 14.51 24.53
N CYS A 404 -10.64 15.79 24.86
CA CYS A 404 -11.27 16.80 24.00
C CYS A 404 -12.61 16.35 23.42
N GLN A 405 -13.43 15.67 24.24
CA GLN A 405 -14.75 15.20 23.83
C GLN A 405 -15.71 16.35 23.61
N ALA A 406 -16.76 16.09 22.83
CA ALA A 406 -17.78 17.09 22.49
C ALA A 406 -18.31 17.81 23.74
N GLY A 407 -18.27 19.15 23.72
CA GLY A 407 -18.75 20.00 24.80
C GLY A 407 -17.89 20.04 26.08
N ALA A 408 -16.73 19.38 26.11
CA ALA A 408 -15.89 19.31 27.31
C ALA A 408 -14.95 20.53 27.51
N ILE A 409 -14.70 21.30 26.45
CA ILE A 409 -13.72 22.42 26.43
C ILE A 409 -14.45 23.76 26.51
N ASP A 410 -14.02 24.62 27.43
CA ASP A 410 -14.54 25.97 27.63
C ASP A 410 -13.93 26.95 26.61
N PRO A 411 -14.74 27.52 25.69
CA PRO A 411 -14.23 28.45 24.69
C PRO A 411 -13.54 29.67 25.30
N LYS A 412 -13.97 30.14 26.48
CA LYS A 412 -13.35 31.30 27.15
C LYS A 412 -11.91 31.02 27.58
N LYS A 413 -11.56 29.74 27.78
CA LYS A 413 -10.21 29.34 28.20
C LYS A 413 -9.32 28.95 27.02
N ALA A 414 -9.89 28.39 25.96
CA ALA A 414 -9.18 27.85 24.81
C ALA A 414 -8.97 28.84 23.65
N THR A 415 -9.83 29.86 23.53
CA THR A 415 -9.77 30.83 22.42
C THR A 415 -8.37 31.46 22.29
N GLY A 416 -7.79 31.41 21.09
CA GLY A 416 -6.48 32.01 20.79
C GLY A 416 -5.27 31.20 21.27
N LYS A 417 -5.47 29.98 21.78
CA LYS A 417 -4.40 29.13 22.35
C LYS A 417 -4.18 27.85 21.54
N VAL A 418 -3.02 27.24 21.73
CA VAL A 418 -2.77 25.85 21.30
C VAL A 418 -3.26 24.92 22.41
N LEU A 419 -4.15 24.00 22.07
CA LEU A 419 -4.75 23.05 23.01
C LEU A 419 -3.99 21.72 23.00
N VAL A 420 -3.66 21.16 24.17
CA VAL A 420 -3.06 19.81 24.27
C VAL A 420 -4.14 18.80 24.67
N CYS A 421 -4.41 17.86 23.76
CA CYS A 421 -5.37 16.77 23.93
C CYS A 421 -4.63 15.42 24.04
N LEU A 422 -5.25 14.44 24.69
CA LEU A 422 -4.83 13.05 24.69
C LEU A 422 -5.54 12.23 23.61
N ARG A 423 -4.77 11.38 22.93
CA ARG A 423 -5.27 10.39 21.98
C ARG A 423 -5.97 9.23 22.70
N GLY A 424 -7.06 8.73 22.12
CA GLY A 424 -7.87 7.63 22.64
C GLY A 424 -9.32 8.04 22.89
N LEU A 425 -10.17 7.06 23.24
CA LEU A 425 -11.63 7.14 23.47
C LEU A 425 -12.50 7.61 22.28
N ASN A 426 -12.04 8.58 21.50
CA ASN A 426 -12.76 9.18 20.39
C ASN A 426 -11.75 9.65 19.31
N GLY A 427 -12.22 10.01 18.11
CA GLY A 427 -11.38 10.21 16.93
C GLY A 427 -10.40 11.37 17.08
N GLY A 428 -9.18 11.24 16.56
CA GLY A 428 -8.18 12.32 16.63
C GLY A 428 -8.63 13.60 15.92
N VAL A 429 -9.23 13.45 14.72
CA VAL A 429 -9.78 14.58 13.96
C VAL A 429 -11.00 15.19 14.65
N GLU A 430 -11.88 14.38 15.25
CA GLU A 430 -12.99 14.85 16.08
C GLU A 430 -12.50 15.75 17.23
N LYS A 431 -11.41 15.37 17.92
CA LYS A 431 -10.77 16.23 18.94
C LYS A 431 -10.29 17.55 18.36
N GLY A 432 -9.70 17.50 17.17
CA GLY A 432 -9.29 18.69 16.43
C GLY A 432 -10.47 19.60 16.12
N GLN A 433 -11.62 19.03 15.73
CA GLN A 433 -12.85 19.78 15.51
C GLN A 433 -13.36 20.42 16.81
N GLN A 434 -13.35 19.71 17.94
CA GLN A 434 -13.75 20.29 19.23
C GLN A 434 -12.80 21.41 19.68
N ALA A 435 -11.49 21.26 19.45
CA ALA A 435 -10.53 22.32 19.70
C ALA A 435 -10.82 23.56 18.84
N ALA A 436 -11.11 23.37 17.55
CA ALA A 436 -11.46 24.44 16.62
C ALA A 436 -12.76 25.15 17.01
N LEU A 437 -13.81 24.39 17.39
CA LEU A 437 -15.09 24.94 17.87
C LEU A 437 -14.92 25.74 19.16
N ALA A 438 -13.99 25.36 20.04
CA ALA A 438 -13.65 26.11 21.23
C ALA A 438 -12.76 27.35 20.97
N GLY A 439 -12.43 27.65 19.71
CA GLY A 439 -11.63 28.81 19.30
C GLY A 439 -10.11 28.61 19.43
N ALA A 440 -9.63 27.38 19.65
CA ALA A 440 -8.20 27.10 19.66
C ALA A 440 -7.58 27.39 18.28
N VAL A 441 -6.37 27.94 18.26
CA VAL A 441 -5.64 28.24 17.01
C VAL A 441 -4.85 27.04 16.48
N GLY A 442 -4.65 26.03 17.32
CA GLY A 442 -4.01 24.77 16.95
C GLY A 442 -4.15 23.72 18.05
N MET A 443 -3.73 22.49 17.73
CA MET A 443 -3.81 21.36 18.65
C MET A 443 -2.53 20.53 18.67
N ILE A 444 -2.06 20.15 19.85
CA ILE A 444 -1.07 19.08 20.02
C ILE A 444 -1.83 17.85 20.52
N LEU A 445 -1.79 16.76 19.75
CA LEU A 445 -2.40 15.50 20.14
C LEU A 445 -1.31 14.56 20.67
N ALA A 446 -1.24 14.38 21.98
CA ALA A 446 -0.28 13.50 22.62
C ALA A 446 -0.83 12.07 22.71
N ASN A 447 -0.02 11.09 22.31
CA ASN A 447 -0.34 9.68 22.49
C ASN A 447 -0.49 9.31 23.97
N GLY A 448 -1.36 8.35 24.25
CA GLY A 448 -1.45 7.69 25.56
C GLY A 448 -0.47 6.52 25.68
N ILE A 449 -0.36 5.98 26.91
CA ILE A 449 0.58 4.90 27.25
C ILE A 449 0.47 3.65 26.36
N PHE A 450 -0.75 3.31 25.90
CA PHE A 450 -1.01 2.12 25.07
C PHE A 450 -0.67 2.30 23.59
N THR A 451 -0.53 3.54 23.13
CA THR A 451 -0.17 3.89 21.73
C THR A 451 1.32 4.22 21.57
N ASP A 452 2.05 4.29 22.69
CA ASP A 452 3.50 4.44 22.81
C ASP A 452 4.12 5.40 21.76
N ASN A 453 5.09 4.95 20.96
CA ASN A 453 5.78 5.79 19.97
C ASN A 453 5.16 5.78 18.56
N GLU A 454 4.03 5.10 18.35
CA GLU A 454 3.37 5.13 17.04
C GLU A 454 2.59 6.43 16.83
N ILE A 455 3.11 7.29 15.96
CA ILE A 455 2.42 8.49 15.54
C ILE A 455 1.59 8.18 14.28
N LEU A 456 0.27 8.11 14.42
CA LEU A 456 -0.63 8.08 13.27
C LEU A 456 -0.80 9.49 12.71
N VAL A 457 -0.78 9.57 11.39
CA VAL A 457 -0.90 10.84 10.67
C VAL A 457 -2.37 11.08 10.33
N GLU A 458 -2.89 12.24 10.72
CA GLU A 458 -4.30 12.58 10.58
C GLU A 458 -4.48 13.93 9.88
N ALA A 459 -5.52 14.02 9.06
CA ALA A 459 -5.84 15.23 8.29
C ALA A 459 -6.68 16.22 9.12
N HIS A 460 -6.12 16.73 10.21
CA HIS A 460 -6.83 17.66 11.12
C HIS A 460 -7.41 18.90 10.41
N VAL A 461 -8.50 19.44 10.97
CA VAL A 461 -9.24 20.62 10.47
C VAL A 461 -8.62 21.97 10.87
N LEU A 462 -7.69 21.96 11.83
CA LEU A 462 -6.90 23.08 12.31
C LEU A 462 -5.40 22.72 12.28
N PRO A 463 -4.47 23.69 12.46
CA PRO A 463 -3.04 23.37 12.60
C PRO A 463 -2.86 22.40 13.77
N ALA A 464 -2.33 21.22 13.50
CA ALA A 464 -2.17 20.21 14.52
C ALA A 464 -0.94 19.34 14.30
N SER A 465 -0.42 18.80 15.40
CA SER A 465 0.65 17.81 15.37
C SER A 465 0.39 16.69 16.37
N ASN A 466 0.49 15.45 15.89
CA ASN A 466 0.40 14.26 16.71
C ASN A 466 1.81 13.89 17.19
N ILE A 467 2.01 13.70 18.49
CA ILE A 467 3.31 13.36 19.10
C ILE A 467 3.23 12.05 19.87
N ASN A 468 4.39 11.39 20.05
CA ASN A 468 4.47 10.14 20.80
C ASN A 468 4.18 10.35 22.30
N TYR A 469 4.07 9.24 23.04
CA TYR A 469 3.78 9.26 24.47
C TYR A 469 4.87 9.99 25.28
N THR A 470 6.14 9.71 25.01
CA THR A 470 7.28 10.29 25.74
C THR A 470 7.35 11.80 25.59
N ASP A 471 7.21 12.31 24.36
CA ASP A 471 7.15 13.73 24.03
C ASP A 471 5.87 14.37 24.59
N GLY A 472 4.77 13.62 24.63
CA GLY A 472 3.54 14.05 25.29
C GLY A 472 3.77 14.38 26.77
N LEU A 473 4.44 13.48 27.50
CA LEU A 473 4.75 13.69 28.92
C LEU A 473 5.59 14.96 29.13
N THR A 474 6.61 15.20 28.31
CA THR A 474 7.46 16.39 28.43
C THR A 474 6.68 17.68 28.15
N VAL A 475 5.74 17.66 27.19
CA VAL A 475 4.83 18.78 26.93
C VAL A 475 3.93 19.06 28.15
N PHE A 476 3.35 18.03 28.78
CA PHE A 476 2.56 18.22 30.00
C PHE A 476 3.41 18.74 31.17
N THR A 477 4.64 18.25 31.33
CA THR A 477 5.58 18.77 32.33
C THR A 477 5.89 20.24 32.09
N TYR A 478 6.13 20.65 30.84
CA TYR A 478 6.40 22.05 30.48
C TYR A 478 5.22 22.98 30.81
N ILE A 479 3.98 22.56 30.51
CA ILE A 479 2.78 23.34 30.85
C ILE A 479 2.75 23.66 32.35
N ASN A 480 3.13 22.71 33.19
CA ASN A 480 3.14 22.87 34.65
C ASN A 480 4.38 23.59 35.20
N SER A 481 5.45 23.73 34.41
CA SER A 481 6.71 24.33 34.87
C SER A 481 6.77 25.86 34.72
N THR A 482 5.80 26.48 34.04
CA THR A 482 5.77 27.93 33.81
C THR A 482 4.35 28.48 33.84
N LYS A 483 4.18 29.76 34.22
CA LYS A 483 2.87 30.45 34.22
C LYS A 483 2.42 30.85 32.82
N ASN A 484 3.34 30.97 31.87
CA ASN A 484 3.09 31.43 30.51
C ASN A 484 3.63 30.42 29.48
N PRO A 485 3.15 29.16 29.48
CA PRO A 485 3.60 28.18 28.49
C PRO A 485 3.15 28.62 27.10
N THR A 486 4.03 28.47 26.11
CA THR A 486 3.72 28.79 24.71
C THR A 486 4.21 27.69 23.77
N ALA A 487 3.60 27.61 22.59
CA ALA A 487 4.01 26.68 21.55
C ALA A 487 3.78 27.25 20.14
N TYR A 488 4.54 26.72 19.19
CA TYR A 488 4.38 26.88 17.75
C TYR A 488 4.39 25.50 17.10
N ILE A 489 3.57 25.31 16.08
CA ILE A 489 3.47 24.08 15.28
C ILE A 489 3.94 24.43 13.88
N THR A 490 5.00 23.78 13.39
CA THR A 490 5.51 24.03 12.05
C THR A 490 4.53 23.54 10.98
N PRO A 491 4.56 24.12 9.76
CA PRO A 491 3.89 23.50 8.61
C PRO A 491 4.33 22.06 8.39
N VAL A 492 3.40 21.24 7.88
CA VAL A 492 3.68 19.85 7.51
C VAL A 492 4.66 19.79 6.35
N THR A 493 5.62 18.86 6.42
CA THR A 493 6.53 18.54 5.31
C THR A 493 6.41 17.06 4.93
N THR A 494 6.88 16.69 3.74
CA THR A 494 7.07 15.27 3.37
C THR A 494 8.55 14.94 3.47
N GLN A 495 8.90 13.94 4.28
CA GLN A 495 10.28 13.45 4.38
C GLN A 495 10.34 11.97 3.99
N ILE A 496 11.43 11.58 3.33
CA ILE A 496 11.71 10.23 2.86
C ILE A 496 13.09 9.83 3.39
N GLY A 497 13.28 8.52 3.65
CA GLY A 497 14.52 7.99 4.18
C GLY A 497 14.56 7.90 5.69
N LYS A 498 13.38 7.82 6.34
CA LYS A 498 13.26 7.53 7.77
C LYS A 498 13.96 6.21 8.09
N LYS A 499 14.71 6.21 9.18
CA LYS A 499 15.41 5.05 9.74
C LYS A 499 15.10 4.94 11.24
N PRO A 500 14.84 3.73 11.77
CA PRO A 500 14.65 2.48 11.04
C PRO A 500 13.32 2.45 10.27
N ALA A 501 13.28 1.71 9.15
CA ALA A 501 12.05 1.31 8.46
C ALA A 501 12.25 -0.03 7.73
N PRO A 502 11.29 -0.96 7.78
CA PRO A 502 9.99 -0.83 8.43
C PRO A 502 10.06 -1.03 9.95
N VAL A 503 9.07 -0.47 10.65
CA VAL A 503 8.76 -0.75 12.05
C VAL A 503 7.32 -1.28 12.10
N MET A 504 7.05 -2.26 12.95
CA MET A 504 5.68 -2.78 13.12
C MET A 504 4.77 -1.71 13.71
N ALA A 505 3.61 -1.52 13.08
CA ALA A 505 2.56 -0.63 13.58
C ALA A 505 2.04 -1.16 14.93
N ALA A 506 1.76 -0.28 15.90
CA ALA A 506 1.30 -0.70 17.22
C ALA A 506 -0.11 -1.31 17.13
N PHE A 507 -0.96 -0.73 16.27
CA PHE A 507 -2.30 -1.25 16.02
C PHE A 507 -2.31 -2.61 15.33
N SER A 508 -1.23 -3.02 14.63
CA SER A 508 -1.23 -4.27 13.88
C SER A 508 -1.46 -5.44 14.84
N SER A 509 -2.56 -6.16 14.66
CA SER A 509 -2.87 -7.33 15.47
C SER A 509 -1.77 -8.38 15.42
N LYS A 510 -1.57 -9.08 16.54
CA LYS A 510 -0.46 -10.01 16.76
C LYS A 510 -0.95 -11.42 17.04
N GLY A 511 -0.12 -12.40 16.69
CA GLY A 511 -0.26 -13.78 17.17
C GLY A 511 -0.05 -13.89 18.69
N PRO A 512 -0.17 -15.12 19.24
CA PRO A 512 -0.42 -16.38 18.53
C PRO A 512 -1.84 -16.47 17.96
N ASN A 513 -2.05 -17.39 17.04
CA ASN A 513 -3.40 -17.82 16.65
C ASN A 513 -4.09 -18.46 17.87
N THR A 514 -5.24 -17.93 18.28
CA THR A 514 -5.96 -18.35 19.49
C THR A 514 -6.78 -19.63 19.31
N ILE A 515 -7.13 -19.99 18.07
CA ILE A 515 -7.90 -21.21 17.76
C ILE A 515 -6.98 -22.37 17.39
N THR A 516 -5.90 -22.12 16.64
CA THR A 516 -4.89 -23.15 16.33
C THR A 516 -3.46 -22.62 16.52
N PRO A 517 -2.93 -22.65 17.75
CA PRO A 517 -1.61 -22.09 18.07
C PRO A 517 -0.45 -22.74 17.31
N GLU A 518 -0.62 -23.95 16.76
CA GLU A 518 0.33 -24.64 15.88
C GLU A 518 0.52 -23.95 14.51
N ILE A 519 -0.34 -23.00 14.15
CA ILE A 519 -0.25 -22.22 12.92
C ILE A 519 0.17 -20.78 13.27
N LEU A 520 1.33 -20.37 12.77
CA LEU A 520 1.82 -19.00 12.96
C LEU A 520 0.91 -17.99 12.26
N LYS A 521 0.50 -16.94 12.99
CA LYS A 521 -0.17 -15.76 12.45
C LYS A 521 0.40 -14.47 13.07
N PRO A 522 0.43 -13.33 12.33
CA PRO A 522 0.15 -13.24 10.89
C PRO A 522 1.19 -14.01 10.06
N ASP A 523 0.96 -14.19 8.75
CA ASP A 523 1.87 -14.92 7.87
C ASP A 523 3.04 -14.05 7.39
N ILE A 524 2.78 -12.76 7.16
CA ILE A 524 3.70 -11.79 6.55
C ILE A 524 3.35 -10.37 7.03
N THR A 525 4.25 -9.40 6.89
CA THR A 525 3.94 -7.97 7.01
C THR A 525 4.26 -7.20 5.73
N ALA A 526 3.52 -6.12 5.50
CA ALA A 526 3.72 -5.22 4.35
C ALA A 526 3.42 -3.76 4.76
N PRO A 527 3.71 -2.77 3.90
CA PRO A 527 3.42 -1.37 4.19
C PRO A 527 1.93 -1.14 4.41
N GLY A 528 1.57 -0.67 5.62
CA GLY A 528 0.19 -0.44 6.03
C GLY A 528 -0.02 0.87 6.78
N VAL A 529 1.02 1.72 6.91
CA VAL A 529 0.93 3.01 7.61
C VAL A 529 1.10 4.16 6.62
N SER A 530 0.16 5.09 6.63
CA SER A 530 0.16 6.31 5.82
C SER A 530 0.32 6.04 4.31
N VAL A 531 -0.45 5.07 3.80
CA VAL A 531 -0.48 4.67 2.39
C VAL A 531 -1.36 5.64 1.62
N ILE A 532 -0.81 6.23 0.54
CA ILE A 532 -1.57 7.12 -0.35
C ILE A 532 -2.10 6.31 -1.54
N ALA A 533 -3.42 6.21 -1.65
CA ALA A 533 -4.12 5.55 -2.74
C ALA A 533 -5.39 6.33 -3.11
N ALA A 534 -6.12 5.88 -4.14
CA ALA A 534 -7.34 6.57 -4.57
C ALA A 534 -8.38 6.59 -3.44
N TYR A 535 -9.24 7.60 -3.44
CA TYR A 535 -10.32 7.70 -2.47
C TYR A 535 -11.63 8.04 -3.18
N THR A 536 -12.75 7.79 -2.50
CA THR A 536 -14.05 8.23 -2.98
C THR A 536 -14.14 9.75 -2.95
N GLU A 537 -14.83 10.34 -3.91
CA GLU A 537 -15.22 11.75 -3.87
C GLU A 537 -16.62 11.95 -3.27
N ALA A 538 -17.24 10.88 -2.75
CA ALA A 538 -18.51 10.94 -2.03
C ALA A 538 -18.36 11.43 -0.59
N GLU A 539 -17.29 11.02 0.10
CA GLU A 539 -17.08 11.23 1.54
C GLU A 539 -15.86 12.13 1.84
N GLY A 540 -15.87 12.75 3.03
CA GLY A 540 -14.75 13.46 3.58
C GLY A 540 -13.56 12.54 3.87
N PRO A 541 -12.31 13.02 3.75
CA PRO A 541 -11.12 12.19 3.93
C PRO A 541 -10.87 11.71 5.37
N THR A 542 -11.70 12.11 6.32
CA THR A 542 -11.62 11.69 7.72
C THR A 542 -12.80 10.82 8.14
N ASN A 543 -13.76 10.55 7.25
CA ASN A 543 -15.03 9.88 7.53
C ASN A 543 -15.85 10.52 8.66
N GLU A 544 -15.66 11.83 8.85
CA GLU A 544 -16.40 12.61 9.83
C GLU A 544 -17.46 13.43 9.12
N ASP A 545 -18.70 13.41 9.62
CA ASP A 545 -19.83 14.12 9.01
C ASP A 545 -19.56 15.62 8.82
N PHE A 546 -18.75 16.24 9.68
CA PHE A 546 -18.41 17.66 9.58
C PHE A 546 -17.35 17.96 8.51
N ASP A 547 -16.60 16.97 8.03
CA ASP A 547 -15.54 17.18 7.03
C ASP A 547 -16.09 17.17 5.61
N LYS A 548 -16.30 18.37 5.08
CA LYS A 548 -16.82 18.57 3.71
C LYS A 548 -15.74 18.61 2.64
N ARG A 549 -14.46 18.39 2.96
CA ARG A 549 -13.39 18.30 1.95
C ARG A 549 -13.63 17.09 1.05
N ARG A 550 -13.19 17.15 -0.22
CA ARG A 550 -13.20 16.00 -1.15
C ARG A 550 -11.83 15.87 -1.78
N VAL A 551 -11.30 14.65 -1.84
CA VAL A 551 -9.95 14.36 -2.32
C VAL A 551 -9.96 13.15 -3.23
N GLN A 552 -9.15 13.20 -4.28
CA GLN A 552 -8.98 12.07 -5.20
C GLN A 552 -8.06 10.98 -4.64
N PHE A 553 -7.18 11.38 -3.72
CA PHE A 553 -6.20 10.52 -3.07
C PHE A 553 -6.16 10.86 -1.58
N ASN A 554 -6.17 9.82 -0.74
CA ASN A 554 -6.12 9.96 0.71
C ASN A 554 -5.02 9.08 1.32
N SER A 555 -4.55 9.44 2.51
CA SER A 555 -3.55 8.70 3.27
C SER A 555 -4.21 7.95 4.41
N LEU A 556 -4.29 6.62 4.33
CA LEU A 556 -4.88 5.76 5.34
C LEU A 556 -3.84 4.84 5.99
N SER A 557 -4.15 4.36 7.19
CA SER A 557 -3.33 3.39 7.93
C SER A 557 -4.19 2.24 8.43
N GLY A 558 -3.70 1.02 8.32
CA GLY A 558 -4.39 -0.20 8.72
C GLY A 558 -3.77 -1.44 8.10
N THR A 559 -4.02 -2.60 8.69
CA THR A 559 -3.77 -3.89 8.02
C THR A 559 -4.61 -4.04 6.75
N SER A 560 -5.71 -3.30 6.66
CA SER A 560 -6.48 -3.11 5.43
C SER A 560 -5.70 -2.50 4.26
N MET A 561 -4.64 -1.72 4.52
CA MET A 561 -3.76 -1.17 3.49
C MET A 561 -2.57 -2.08 3.19
N SER A 562 -2.13 -2.91 4.14
CA SER A 562 -1.06 -3.88 3.89
C SER A 562 -1.55 -5.12 3.14
N CYS A 563 -2.78 -5.59 3.41
CA CYS A 563 -3.46 -6.64 2.66
C CYS A 563 -3.39 -6.46 1.13
N PRO A 564 -3.86 -5.32 0.55
CA PRO A 564 -3.82 -5.11 -0.90
C PRO A 564 -2.40 -4.95 -1.46
N HIS A 565 -1.39 -4.60 -0.66
CA HIS A 565 -0.01 -4.68 -1.14
C HIS A 565 0.37 -6.13 -1.44
N VAL A 566 0.05 -7.06 -0.55
CA VAL A 566 0.30 -8.49 -0.78
C VAL A 566 -0.59 -9.02 -1.90
N SER A 567 -1.86 -8.62 -1.99
CA SER A 567 -2.74 -8.97 -3.12
C SER A 567 -2.18 -8.52 -4.48
N GLY A 568 -1.61 -7.32 -4.54
CA GLY A 568 -0.95 -6.81 -5.74
C GLY A 568 0.28 -7.63 -6.12
N ILE A 569 1.08 -8.10 -5.15
CA ILE A 569 2.24 -8.98 -5.38
C ILE A 569 1.77 -10.37 -5.85
N VAL A 570 0.73 -10.92 -5.24
CA VAL A 570 0.08 -12.16 -5.67
C VAL A 570 -0.38 -12.05 -7.12
N GLY A 571 -0.94 -10.90 -7.53
CA GLY A 571 -1.32 -10.66 -8.93
C GLY A 571 -0.14 -10.77 -9.91
N LEU A 572 1.02 -10.24 -9.54
CA LEU A 572 2.25 -10.37 -10.33
C LEU A 572 2.72 -11.83 -10.39
N LEU A 573 2.70 -12.53 -9.25
CA LEU A 573 3.10 -13.93 -9.17
C LEU A 573 2.17 -14.84 -9.96
N LYS A 574 0.84 -14.61 -9.95
CA LYS A 574 -0.11 -15.32 -10.81
C LYS A 574 0.11 -15.04 -12.30
N THR A 575 0.60 -13.84 -12.65
CA THR A 575 0.94 -13.53 -14.05
C THR A 575 2.18 -14.28 -14.53
N LEU A 576 3.17 -14.48 -13.64
CA LEU A 576 4.37 -15.29 -13.93
C LEU A 576 4.09 -16.80 -13.89
N TYR A 577 3.31 -17.21 -12.90
CA TYR A 577 3.04 -18.62 -12.59
C TYR A 577 1.54 -18.88 -12.46
N PRO A 578 0.77 -18.86 -13.57
CA PRO A 578 -0.69 -19.01 -13.53
C PRO A 578 -1.17 -20.30 -12.84
N ASN A 579 -0.36 -21.36 -12.96
CA ASN A 579 -0.65 -22.71 -12.48
C ASN A 579 -0.09 -23.01 -11.07
N TRP A 580 0.60 -22.06 -10.42
CA TRP A 580 0.98 -22.26 -9.02
C TRP A 580 -0.26 -22.32 -8.15
N SER A 581 -0.25 -23.23 -7.18
CA SER A 581 -1.29 -23.32 -6.17
C SER A 581 -1.28 -22.06 -5.29
N PRO A 582 -2.40 -21.74 -4.61
CA PRO A 582 -2.41 -20.69 -3.61
C PRO A 582 -1.35 -20.88 -2.52
N ALA A 583 -1.08 -22.13 -2.13
CA ALA A 583 -0.07 -22.47 -1.14
C ALA A 583 1.36 -22.23 -1.63
N ALA A 584 1.68 -22.55 -2.88
CA ALA A 584 2.98 -22.28 -3.47
C ALA A 584 3.28 -20.78 -3.55
N ILE A 585 2.28 -19.96 -3.93
CA ILE A 585 2.40 -18.49 -3.94
C ILE A 585 2.58 -17.95 -2.51
N LYS A 586 1.78 -18.42 -1.56
CA LYS A 586 1.93 -18.10 -0.14
C LYS A 586 3.34 -18.44 0.36
N SER A 587 3.83 -19.64 0.03
CA SER A 587 5.16 -20.07 0.39
C SER A 587 6.22 -19.17 -0.18
N ALA A 588 6.16 -18.81 -1.47
CA ALA A 588 7.15 -17.94 -2.11
C ALA A 588 7.23 -16.57 -1.44
N ILE A 589 6.08 -16.00 -1.05
CA ILE A 589 5.99 -14.73 -0.32
C ILE A 589 6.60 -14.86 1.08
N MET A 590 6.26 -15.91 1.82
CA MET A 590 6.75 -16.11 3.18
C MET A 590 8.26 -16.41 3.22
N THR A 591 8.73 -17.33 2.38
CA THR A 591 10.10 -17.85 2.49
C THR A 591 11.17 -16.89 1.99
N SER A 592 10.78 -15.89 1.19
CA SER A 592 11.65 -14.83 0.67
C SER A 592 11.62 -13.54 1.50
N ALA A 593 10.80 -13.47 2.55
CA ALA A 593 10.63 -12.29 3.38
C ALA A 593 11.89 -11.95 4.18
N THR A 594 12.08 -10.65 4.46
CA THR A 594 13.18 -10.16 5.30
C THR A 594 12.72 -9.85 6.72
N THR A 595 13.54 -10.13 7.72
CA THR A 595 13.32 -9.67 9.10
C THR A 595 14.16 -8.45 9.45
N LEU A 596 14.78 -7.83 8.45
CA LEU A 596 15.67 -6.70 8.60
C LEU A 596 15.03 -5.41 8.11
N ASP A 597 15.42 -4.30 8.73
CA ASP A 597 15.08 -2.95 8.31
C ASP A 597 16.11 -2.37 7.32
N ASN A 598 15.92 -1.10 6.95
CA ASN A 598 16.79 -0.35 6.06
C ASN A 598 18.12 0.10 6.70
N LEU A 599 18.40 -0.31 7.94
CA LEU A 599 19.72 -0.29 8.59
C LEU A 599 20.37 -1.68 8.60
N ASN A 600 19.73 -2.69 8.02
CA ASN A 600 20.09 -4.12 8.13
C ASN A 600 20.03 -4.65 9.58
N GLU A 601 19.24 -4.01 10.44
CA GLU A 601 19.01 -4.43 11.81
C GLU A 601 17.65 -5.13 11.94
N PRO A 602 17.40 -5.93 12.99
CA PRO A 602 16.12 -6.58 13.18
C PRO A 602 14.95 -5.59 13.26
N ILE A 603 13.86 -5.88 12.56
CA ILE A 603 12.62 -5.07 12.59
C ILE A 603 12.18 -4.86 14.05
N LEU A 604 11.86 -3.61 14.39
CA LEU A 604 11.37 -3.20 15.70
C LEU A 604 9.84 -3.09 15.71
N ASN A 605 9.25 -3.04 16.90
CA ASN A 605 7.87 -2.61 17.13
C ASN A 605 7.81 -1.12 17.51
N ALA A 606 6.60 -0.58 17.64
CA ALA A 606 6.38 0.81 18.04
C ALA A 606 6.96 1.20 19.43
N SER A 607 7.33 0.23 20.26
CA SER A 607 8.02 0.44 21.54
C SER A 607 9.55 0.39 21.42
N ASN A 608 10.09 0.38 20.19
CA ASN A 608 11.52 0.21 19.89
C ASN A 608 12.10 -1.11 20.43
N ILE A 609 11.25 -2.12 20.63
CA ILE A 609 11.66 -3.48 21.02
C ILE A 609 11.71 -4.33 19.76
N LYS A 610 12.68 -5.24 19.67
CA LYS A 610 12.78 -6.22 18.59
C LYS A 610 11.45 -6.95 18.39
N ALA A 611 10.87 -6.83 17.21
CA ALA A 611 9.66 -7.55 16.84
C ALA A 611 9.99 -9.03 16.60
N GLY A 612 9.00 -9.89 16.82
CA GLY A 612 9.11 -11.33 16.58
C GLY A 612 8.13 -11.82 15.52
N PRO A 613 8.17 -13.13 15.21
CA PRO A 613 7.24 -13.79 14.29
C PRO A 613 5.75 -13.56 14.60
N PHE A 614 5.33 -13.38 15.86
CA PHE A 614 3.94 -13.04 16.17
C PHE A 614 3.54 -11.62 15.74
N SER A 615 4.49 -10.75 15.40
CA SER A 615 4.22 -9.43 14.84
C SER A 615 4.29 -9.42 13.33
N TYR A 616 5.39 -9.90 12.74
CA TYR A 616 5.63 -9.80 11.28
C TYR A 616 5.44 -11.11 10.51
N GLY A 617 5.10 -12.22 11.17
CA GLY A 617 5.04 -13.54 10.56
C GLY A 617 6.40 -14.03 10.09
N ALA A 618 6.52 -14.29 8.79
CA ALA A 618 7.79 -14.59 8.15
C ALA A 618 8.69 -13.34 7.99
N GLY A 619 8.15 -12.13 7.99
CA GLY A 619 8.92 -10.90 7.83
C GLY A 619 8.23 -9.89 6.92
N HIS A 620 8.96 -8.84 6.54
CA HIS A 620 8.51 -7.87 5.56
C HIS A 620 8.66 -8.41 4.14
N VAL A 621 7.60 -8.27 3.35
CA VAL A 621 7.52 -8.82 1.99
C VAL A 621 8.63 -8.30 1.06
N GLN A 622 9.14 -9.20 0.19
CA GLN A 622 10.20 -8.93 -0.79
C GLN A 622 9.74 -9.39 -2.19
N PRO A 623 9.02 -8.55 -2.96
CA PRO A 623 8.36 -8.99 -4.19
C PRO A 623 9.31 -9.57 -5.24
N ASN A 624 10.48 -8.95 -5.42
CA ASN A 624 11.48 -9.39 -6.39
C ASN A 624 12.12 -10.74 -6.00
N LEU A 625 12.25 -11.03 -4.71
CA LEU A 625 12.76 -12.33 -4.24
C LEU A 625 11.66 -13.40 -4.30
N ALA A 626 10.40 -13.04 -4.05
CA ALA A 626 9.27 -13.94 -4.15
C ALA A 626 9.01 -14.45 -5.58
N MET A 627 9.48 -13.73 -6.62
CA MET A 627 9.33 -14.16 -8.01
C MET A 627 10.22 -15.37 -8.36
N ASP A 628 11.31 -15.59 -7.61
CA ASP A 628 12.22 -16.72 -7.79
C ASP A 628 12.65 -17.24 -6.42
N PRO A 629 11.76 -17.97 -5.70
CA PRO A 629 12.01 -18.40 -4.34
C PRO A 629 12.94 -19.63 -4.27
N GLY A 630 13.26 -20.27 -5.40
CA GLY A 630 13.96 -21.55 -5.47
C GLY A 630 13.10 -22.75 -5.03
N LEU A 631 12.66 -22.78 -3.77
CA LEU A 631 11.78 -23.84 -3.23
C LEU A 631 10.47 -23.27 -2.65
N VAL A 632 9.41 -24.07 -2.73
CA VAL A 632 8.12 -23.79 -2.10
C VAL A 632 7.62 -24.97 -1.26
N TYR A 633 6.89 -24.67 -0.19
CA TYR A 633 6.09 -25.61 0.57
C TYR A 633 4.68 -25.63 -0.04
N ASP A 634 4.44 -26.59 -0.92
CA ASP A 634 3.15 -26.73 -1.60
C ASP A 634 2.16 -27.50 -0.73
N LEU A 635 0.88 -27.16 -0.83
CA LEU A 635 -0.24 -27.79 -0.12
C LEU A 635 -1.43 -27.91 -1.08
N THR A 636 -2.16 -29.00 -0.95
CA THR A 636 -3.40 -29.26 -1.67
C THR A 636 -4.62 -29.01 -0.78
N PRO A 637 -5.83 -28.87 -1.36
CA PRO A 637 -7.07 -28.85 -0.57
C PRO A 637 -7.19 -30.04 0.39
N THR A 638 -6.74 -31.23 -0.03
CA THR A 638 -6.70 -32.45 0.80
C THR A 638 -5.85 -32.27 2.07
N ASP A 639 -4.73 -31.56 1.99
CA ASP A 639 -3.88 -31.29 3.16
C ASP A 639 -4.60 -30.43 4.21
N TYR A 640 -5.43 -29.48 3.76
CA TYR A 640 -6.26 -28.68 4.65
C TYR A 640 -7.44 -29.48 5.24
N LEU A 641 -8.03 -30.41 4.48
CA LEU A 641 -9.04 -31.32 5.01
C LEU A 641 -8.44 -32.28 6.06
N ASN A 642 -7.21 -32.76 5.83
CA ASN A 642 -6.43 -33.47 6.84
C ASN A 642 -6.19 -32.61 8.08
N PHE A 643 -5.83 -31.34 7.91
CA PHE A 643 -5.69 -30.42 9.02
C PHE A 643 -7.00 -30.29 9.84
N LEU A 644 -8.15 -30.16 9.18
CA LEU A 644 -9.45 -30.14 9.85
C LEU A 644 -9.74 -31.47 10.59
N CYS A 645 -9.44 -32.63 9.99
CA CYS A 645 -9.51 -33.91 10.69
C CYS A 645 -8.71 -33.91 12.00
N ALA A 646 -7.50 -33.34 11.99
CA ALA A 646 -6.62 -33.28 13.15
C ALA A 646 -7.12 -32.33 14.26
N LEU A 647 -7.99 -31.38 13.93
CA LEU A 647 -8.70 -30.52 14.88
C LEU A 647 -9.96 -31.19 15.48
N GLY A 648 -10.36 -32.35 14.97
CA GLY A 648 -11.52 -33.10 15.46
C GLY A 648 -12.81 -32.88 14.67
N TYR A 649 -12.76 -32.22 13.50
CA TYR A 649 -13.93 -32.14 12.62
C TYR A 649 -14.33 -33.53 12.11
N ASN A 650 -15.63 -33.81 12.13
CA ASN A 650 -16.18 -35.13 11.76
C ASN A 650 -16.05 -35.41 10.26
N GLU A 651 -15.67 -36.63 9.87
CA GLU A 651 -15.55 -37.09 8.48
C GLU A 651 -16.80 -36.84 7.63
N THR A 652 -17.99 -36.98 8.22
CA THR A 652 -19.28 -36.72 7.55
C THR A 652 -19.42 -35.24 7.19
N LEU A 653 -19.06 -34.35 8.12
CA LEU A 653 -19.10 -32.90 7.89
C LEU A 653 -18.03 -32.49 6.86
N ILE A 654 -16.82 -33.05 6.95
CA ILE A 654 -15.75 -32.81 5.99
C ILE A 654 -16.15 -33.30 4.59
N SER A 655 -16.86 -34.42 4.50
CA SER A 655 -17.35 -34.96 3.22
C SER A 655 -18.38 -34.03 2.58
N LEU A 656 -19.30 -33.46 3.38
CA LEU A 656 -20.24 -32.43 2.92
C LEU A 656 -19.52 -31.16 2.48
N PHE A 657 -18.57 -30.67 3.29
CA PHE A 657 -17.80 -29.46 3.04
C PHE A 657 -16.96 -29.55 1.76
N SER A 658 -16.31 -30.69 1.54
CA SER A 658 -15.45 -30.93 0.38
C SER A 658 -16.20 -31.44 -0.87
N LYS A 659 -17.47 -31.86 -0.73
CA LYS A 659 -18.31 -32.51 -1.76
C LYS A 659 -17.71 -33.83 -2.30
N ASN A 660 -16.94 -34.55 -1.48
CA ASN A 660 -16.36 -35.86 -1.81
C ASN A 660 -16.43 -36.74 -0.57
N THR A 661 -16.54 -38.07 -0.74
CA THR A 661 -16.34 -38.99 0.38
C THR A 661 -14.93 -38.82 0.94
N TYR A 662 -14.81 -38.44 2.21
CA TYR A 662 -13.54 -38.17 2.85
C TYR A 662 -13.35 -39.05 4.08
N LYS A 663 -12.16 -39.64 4.20
CA LYS A 663 -11.75 -40.43 5.37
C LYS A 663 -10.52 -39.78 5.97
N CYS A 664 -10.57 -39.47 7.25
CA CYS A 664 -9.46 -38.85 7.95
C CYS A 664 -8.29 -39.85 8.04
N PRO A 665 -7.06 -39.44 7.66
CA PRO A 665 -5.90 -40.30 7.80
C PRO A 665 -5.58 -40.53 9.29
N ASN A 666 -5.00 -41.69 9.60
CA ASN A 666 -4.55 -42.05 10.94
C ASN A 666 -3.16 -42.71 10.82
N PRO A 667 -2.11 -42.22 11.51
CA PRO A 667 -2.08 -41.07 12.43
C PRO A 667 -2.10 -39.72 11.74
N ILE A 668 -2.59 -38.69 12.43
CA ILE A 668 -2.62 -37.31 11.95
C ILE A 668 -2.02 -36.37 13.00
N ASN A 669 -1.22 -35.40 12.57
CA ASN A 669 -0.55 -34.47 13.48
C ASN A 669 -0.55 -33.06 12.88
N LEU A 670 -1.16 -32.10 13.58
CA LEU A 670 -1.24 -30.69 13.17
C LEU A 670 0.13 -30.10 12.87
N ALA A 671 1.15 -30.46 13.65
CA ALA A 671 2.50 -29.95 13.51
C ALA A 671 3.17 -30.38 12.18
N ASN A 672 2.63 -31.40 11.50
CA ASN A 672 3.10 -31.90 10.21
C ASN A 672 2.41 -31.25 9.00
N LEU A 673 1.47 -30.33 9.18
CA LEU A 673 0.97 -29.53 8.05
C LEU A 673 2.18 -28.93 7.33
N ASN A 674 2.22 -29.05 5.99
CA ASN A 674 3.35 -28.63 5.17
C ASN A 674 3.45 -27.09 5.03
N TYR A 675 3.38 -26.39 6.15
CA TYR A 675 3.31 -24.94 6.25
C TYR A 675 4.73 -24.33 6.20
N PRO A 676 4.92 -23.13 5.61
CA PRO A 676 6.21 -22.42 5.57
C PRO A 676 6.72 -21.90 6.93
N SER A 677 6.19 -22.40 8.04
CA SER A 677 6.67 -22.15 9.39
C SER A 677 6.54 -23.40 10.26
N ILE A 678 7.22 -23.42 11.40
CA ILE A 678 7.13 -24.49 12.39
C ILE A 678 6.77 -23.84 13.73
N THR A 679 5.54 -24.04 14.21
CA THR A 679 5.10 -23.56 15.52
C THR A 679 4.74 -24.73 16.43
N ILE A 680 5.41 -24.82 17.58
CA ILE A 680 5.16 -25.84 18.60
C ILE A 680 4.76 -25.12 19.91
N PRO A 681 3.45 -24.97 20.19
CA PRO A 681 2.97 -24.22 21.35
C PRO A 681 3.21 -24.94 22.68
N ASN A 682 3.30 -26.28 22.65
CA ASN A 682 3.49 -27.11 23.85
C ASN A 682 4.57 -28.17 23.59
N LEU A 683 5.83 -27.89 23.94
CA LEU A 683 6.95 -28.83 23.78
C LEU A 683 7.37 -29.46 25.11
N GLY A 684 6.82 -30.64 25.43
CA GLY A 684 7.10 -31.40 26.67
C GLY A 684 8.30 -32.36 26.59
N GLY A 685 9.33 -32.03 25.80
CA GLY A 685 10.51 -32.88 25.64
C GLY A 685 11.11 -32.80 24.25
N SER A 686 10.70 -33.69 23.34
CA SER A 686 11.13 -33.68 21.94
C SER A 686 9.96 -33.96 21.00
N ILE A 687 9.94 -33.27 19.86
CA ILE A 687 9.01 -33.55 18.75
C ILE A 687 9.79 -33.61 17.45
N THR A 688 9.36 -34.45 16.51
CA THR A 688 9.88 -34.44 15.14
C THR A 688 8.73 -34.11 14.20
N VAL A 689 8.90 -33.04 13.42
CA VAL A 689 7.96 -32.65 12.38
C VAL A 689 8.55 -32.92 11.00
N THR A 690 7.69 -33.13 10.02
CA THR A 690 8.07 -33.39 8.63
C THR A 690 7.60 -32.26 7.74
N ARG A 691 8.39 -31.93 6.71
CA ARG A 691 8.04 -30.98 5.66
C ARG A 691 8.50 -31.51 4.31
N THR A 692 7.77 -31.15 3.26
CA THR A 692 8.11 -31.42 1.87
C THR A 692 8.27 -30.11 1.13
N VAL A 693 9.38 -29.96 0.41
CA VAL A 693 9.65 -28.78 -0.42
C VAL A 693 9.73 -29.20 -1.87
N LYS A 694 9.15 -28.38 -2.74
CA LYS A 694 9.15 -28.54 -4.19
C LYS A 694 10.11 -27.54 -4.82
N ASN A 695 10.98 -28.01 -5.71
CA ASN A 695 11.83 -27.11 -6.47
C ASN A 695 11.03 -26.43 -7.58
N VAL A 696 11.01 -25.11 -7.58
CA VAL A 696 10.37 -24.29 -8.63
C VAL A 696 11.37 -23.47 -9.44
N GLY A 697 12.64 -23.50 -9.04
CA GLY A 697 13.75 -22.87 -9.75
C GLY A 697 14.60 -23.86 -10.55
N SER A 698 15.84 -23.45 -10.80
CA SER A 698 16.84 -24.28 -11.49
C SER A 698 17.30 -25.48 -10.64
N PRO A 699 17.87 -26.53 -11.24
CA PRO A 699 18.51 -27.62 -10.50
C PRO A 699 19.55 -27.11 -9.50
N GLY A 700 19.59 -27.68 -8.30
CA GLY A 700 20.42 -27.14 -7.22
C GLY A 700 20.53 -28.05 -6.02
N THR A 701 21.53 -27.78 -5.16
CA THR A 701 21.69 -28.48 -3.88
C THR A 701 21.56 -27.49 -2.73
N TYR A 702 20.48 -27.62 -1.98
CA TYR A 702 20.18 -26.79 -0.83
C TYR A 702 20.76 -27.39 0.45
N ARG A 703 21.28 -26.52 1.32
CA ARG A 703 21.83 -26.90 2.63
C ARG A 703 21.04 -26.23 3.74
N ALA A 704 20.70 -27.00 4.77
CA ALA A 704 20.00 -26.50 5.93
C ALA A 704 20.94 -25.69 6.83
N LYS A 705 20.55 -24.46 7.15
CA LYS A 705 21.11 -23.61 8.22
C LYS A 705 20.02 -23.38 9.25
N VAL A 706 20.38 -23.40 10.53
CA VAL A 706 19.40 -23.25 11.62
C VAL A 706 19.89 -22.23 12.63
N MET A 707 19.07 -21.22 12.88
CA MET A 707 19.21 -20.38 14.07
C MET A 707 18.29 -20.94 15.15
N ARG A 708 18.90 -21.42 16.23
CA ARG A 708 18.20 -22.16 17.27
C ARG A 708 17.49 -21.19 18.22
N PRO A 709 16.19 -21.43 18.54
CA PRO A 709 15.54 -20.73 19.62
C PRO A 709 16.27 -20.95 20.95
N MET A 710 16.21 -19.95 21.84
CA MET A 710 16.85 -20.02 23.15
C MET A 710 16.38 -21.28 23.91
N GLY A 711 17.33 -22.06 24.43
CA GLY A 711 17.06 -23.29 25.20
C GLY A 711 16.46 -24.48 24.42
N ILE A 712 16.29 -24.36 23.10
CA ILE A 712 15.81 -25.43 22.21
C ILE A 712 16.93 -25.90 21.28
N SER A 713 17.09 -27.22 21.15
CA SER A 713 17.95 -27.82 20.14
C SER A 713 17.14 -28.22 18.92
N ILE A 714 17.72 -28.02 17.74
CA ILE A 714 17.09 -28.35 16.46
C ILE A 714 18.04 -29.21 15.65
N TYR A 715 17.51 -30.30 15.09
CA TYR A 715 18.21 -31.21 14.20
C TYR A 715 17.40 -31.42 12.92
N VAL A 716 18.05 -31.30 11.75
CA VAL A 716 17.40 -31.44 10.43
C VAL A 716 17.97 -32.66 9.71
N LYS A 717 17.10 -33.51 9.14
CA LYS A 717 17.49 -34.71 8.39
C LYS A 717 16.67 -34.86 7.10
N PRO A 718 17.31 -35.02 5.92
CA PRO A 718 18.74 -34.84 5.67
C PRO A 718 19.17 -33.37 5.81
N ARG A 719 20.47 -33.09 5.94
CA ARG A 719 21.00 -31.70 5.98
C ARG A 719 21.21 -31.07 4.60
N LYS A 720 21.04 -31.85 3.54
CA LYS A 720 21.17 -31.44 2.14
C LYS A 720 20.03 -32.01 1.32
N LEU A 721 19.48 -31.23 0.41
CA LEU A 721 18.48 -31.65 -0.56
C LEU A 721 19.03 -31.34 -1.96
N LYS A 722 19.20 -32.37 -2.78
CA LYS A 722 19.62 -32.24 -4.18
C LYS A 722 18.39 -32.39 -5.08
N PHE A 723 18.17 -31.43 -5.96
CA PHE A 723 17.11 -31.43 -6.96
C PHE A 723 17.75 -31.42 -8.35
N GLU A 724 17.31 -32.32 -9.22
CA GLU A 724 17.88 -32.46 -10.57
C GLU A 724 17.08 -31.70 -11.63
N LYS A 725 15.82 -31.36 -11.33
CA LYS A 725 14.93 -30.56 -12.19
C LYS A 725 13.86 -29.82 -11.37
N ALA A 726 13.20 -28.87 -12.02
CA ALA A 726 12.02 -28.22 -11.48
C ALA A 726 10.86 -29.23 -11.35
N GLY A 727 10.02 -29.04 -10.34
CA GLY A 727 8.90 -29.91 -9.99
C GLY A 727 9.25 -31.10 -9.09
N GLU A 728 10.54 -31.39 -8.86
CA GLU A 728 10.94 -32.42 -7.89
C GLU A 728 10.60 -32.01 -6.46
N GLU A 729 10.08 -32.96 -5.70
CA GLU A 729 9.76 -32.80 -4.29
C GLU A 729 10.73 -33.61 -3.43
N LYS A 730 11.14 -33.03 -2.30
CA LYS A 730 11.96 -33.73 -1.30
C LYS A 730 11.42 -33.46 0.10
N THR A 731 11.36 -34.52 0.88
CA THR A 731 10.92 -34.49 2.27
C THR A 731 12.11 -34.44 3.22
N PHE A 732 11.97 -33.67 4.31
CA PHE A 732 12.92 -33.62 5.41
C PHE A 732 12.19 -33.56 6.74
N SER A 733 12.88 -33.97 7.81
CA SER A 733 12.39 -33.88 9.18
C SER A 733 13.18 -32.88 10.01
N VAL A 734 12.50 -32.25 10.96
CA VAL A 734 13.04 -31.31 11.93
C VAL A 734 12.69 -31.80 13.33
N THR A 735 13.69 -32.18 14.10
CA THR A 735 13.53 -32.60 15.50
C THR A 735 13.86 -31.41 16.41
N LEU A 736 12.89 -31.00 17.22
CA LEU A 736 13.03 -29.98 18.26
C LEU A 736 13.10 -30.67 19.62
N LYS A 737 14.10 -30.34 20.45
CA LYS A 737 14.28 -30.93 21.79
C LYS A 737 14.65 -29.87 22.82
N VAL A 738 13.94 -29.85 23.94
CA VAL A 738 14.21 -28.99 25.09
C VAL A 738 15.56 -29.35 25.70
N LYS A 739 16.44 -28.36 25.89
CA LYS A 739 17.72 -28.53 26.58
C LYS A 739 17.67 -28.10 28.04
N ASN A 740 16.92 -27.05 28.34
CA ASN A 740 16.75 -26.54 29.69
C ASN A 740 15.31 -26.03 29.85
N ALA A 741 14.44 -26.85 30.43
CA ALA A 741 13.01 -26.54 30.62
C ALA A 741 12.79 -25.39 31.63
N GLN A 742 13.69 -25.23 32.61
CA GLN A 742 13.59 -24.21 33.66
C GLN A 742 13.85 -22.78 33.13
N ALA A 743 14.40 -22.64 31.92
CA ALA A 743 14.76 -21.35 31.32
C ALA A 743 13.71 -20.77 30.35
N ILE A 744 12.61 -21.47 30.06
CA ILE A 744 11.65 -21.07 29.01
C ILE A 744 10.22 -21.14 29.54
N LYS A 745 9.67 -20.00 29.98
CA LYS A 745 8.22 -19.86 30.28
C LYS A 745 7.42 -19.21 29.14
N GLU A 746 8.12 -18.50 28.26
CA GLU A 746 7.56 -17.75 27.14
C GLU A 746 7.90 -18.39 25.80
N TYR A 747 7.24 -17.92 24.74
CA TYR A 747 7.60 -18.30 23.38
C TYR A 747 9.02 -17.83 23.02
N VAL A 748 9.79 -18.72 22.41
CA VAL A 748 11.12 -18.46 21.86
C VAL A 748 11.13 -18.67 20.35
N PHE A 749 11.98 -17.90 19.67
CA PHE A 749 11.98 -17.80 18.21
C PHE A 749 13.32 -18.22 17.61
N GLY A 750 13.25 -18.84 16.43
CA GLY A 750 14.39 -19.24 15.61
C GLY A 750 13.99 -19.35 14.15
N GLU A 751 14.83 -19.98 13.33
CA GLU A 751 14.58 -20.12 11.90
C GLU A 751 15.35 -21.29 11.29
N LEU A 752 14.76 -21.86 10.24
CA LEU A 752 15.36 -22.81 9.32
C LEU A 752 15.53 -22.13 7.96
N ILE A 753 16.71 -22.20 7.37
CA ILE A 753 16.99 -21.69 6.02
C ILE A 753 17.53 -22.84 5.18
N TRP A 754 16.91 -23.06 4.02
CA TRP A 754 17.50 -23.83 2.93
C TRP A 754 18.18 -22.88 1.94
N SER A 755 19.45 -23.09 1.65
CA SER A 755 20.19 -22.24 0.70
C SER A 755 21.10 -23.05 -0.20
N ASP A 756 21.11 -22.70 -1.49
CA ASP A 756 22.03 -23.14 -2.53
C ASP A 756 23.11 -22.09 -2.85
N ASN A 757 23.25 -21.07 -1.98
CA ASN A 757 24.05 -19.84 -2.11
C ASN A 757 23.49 -18.77 -3.07
N VAL A 758 22.33 -19.01 -3.69
CA VAL A 758 21.61 -18.01 -4.50
C VAL A 758 20.27 -17.70 -3.84
N HIS A 759 19.50 -18.74 -3.55
CA HIS A 759 18.21 -18.68 -2.89
C HIS A 759 18.36 -18.87 -1.38
N TYR A 760 17.45 -18.25 -0.64
CA TYR A 760 17.36 -18.32 0.81
C TYR A 760 15.92 -18.59 1.20
N VAL A 761 15.57 -19.87 1.33
CA VAL A 761 14.20 -20.33 1.65
C VAL A 761 14.08 -20.40 3.16
N ARG A 762 13.57 -19.33 3.77
CA ARG A 762 13.55 -19.13 5.22
C ARG A 762 12.18 -19.47 5.83
N SER A 763 12.18 -20.25 6.90
CA SER A 763 10.98 -20.62 7.65
C SER A 763 11.14 -20.27 9.12
N PRO A 764 10.28 -19.41 9.71
CA PRO A 764 10.34 -19.10 11.14
C PRO A 764 9.99 -20.33 11.99
N ILE A 765 10.64 -20.43 13.14
CA ILE A 765 10.42 -21.47 14.14
C ILE A 765 9.98 -20.79 15.44
N VAL A 766 8.83 -21.19 15.97
CA VAL A 766 8.22 -20.62 17.17
C VAL A 766 7.93 -21.76 18.14
N VAL A 767 8.45 -21.67 19.36
CA VAL A 767 8.37 -22.78 20.33
C VAL A 767 8.07 -22.24 21.72
N LYS A 768 7.19 -22.93 22.45
CA LYS A 768 7.05 -22.76 23.90
C LYS A 768 7.22 -24.12 24.57
N ALA A 769 8.14 -24.20 25.53
CA ALA A 769 8.35 -25.40 26.33
C ALA A 769 7.29 -25.48 27.43
N VAL A 770 6.92 -26.70 27.82
CA VAL A 770 5.98 -26.98 28.93
C VAL A 770 6.61 -27.85 29.99
#